data_AF-A0A8H4X2C4-F1
#
_entry.id   AF-A0A8H4X2C4-F1
#
_cell.length_a   1.000
_cell.length_b   1.000
_cell.length_c   1.000
_cell.angle_alpha   90.00
_cell.angle_beta   90.00
_cell.angle_gamma   90.00
#
_symmetry.space_group_name_H-M   'P 1'
#
loop_
_entity.id
_entity.type
_entity.pdbx_description
1 polymer ?
#
loop_
_entity_poly.entity_id
_entity_poly.type
_entity_poly.pdbx_seq_one_letter_code
_entity_poly.pdbx_strand_id
1 'polypeptide(L)'
;MSEPRRKRVAMSAPQNEPSNKRAHIDEEEDDGPSVGAFAHATHLLNRRPPLRGSSAADIVQSITQPTPEGWSADDETAASDYWDGSLAKLQSANINQGQHAALLALFKTSIRVLRIAPITMISPIHCLRYQPVSKDNSGLETIYSPAFCTLLAKLIVHPCFGGKKDHITWALQYAVACRIDDRRAWPHEQYIEFCPALELVSQRIGDSDAPESIHAMHISAREEVVALGDRDPDPWSDFLYHLGQTVAGDESPRPPVDEKFRESLGIYVLPITLWDLQALEKAVDSMEWPQKNMRYPVSEAWSAWKAARRGQTVPTIKQLPQMFELLHKDIFRQTYDGTFPVPSSEEDENTDFDPLPSQVGGFQAPSQSELDDSYQDGTVADIPIDDMPMLPADDAMEICGGNVSDLPRERTPSHPESHEREPRHNALADGESTEDDQLSALSSFPGHSSRLVSTPVASENTLTRRLQVEKSSLERRVTVLETEVSNLQAQIDQMSRDSAHQQTEWAERFKALELEKSTLLARIPDNALNLARKILAQNPPVNEATVNRILGEPHPHFDNDWTRAKEDAVERKFQTAGHLQSSEMIEGAGFKPLRELWRVSLRIFGEAPPIMLSRLSWIQFVPESPESDSRAEHVLTPQMCRELSALIVHPIWQQDSGLFVDALTFAAVCRLNVLRDLRQRFGDKAQTCPALRRLNTELDSLDGNDLRMPLHDIHKKAREATLAEDQQPSALSDLLFQVGRIATHHRPSAAEEELLRDIVVPFNEQDTKALKEAIDSTEWSDPGFDYKVTDVYQAFKGKRGTDDMPLMSQLRKFHVRAVKQALRIESCSALRNRPAFGN
;
A
#
# COMPACT_ATOMS: atom_id res chain seq x y z
N MET A 1 -68.31 -29.26 1.48
CA MET A 1 -68.95 -30.20 2.42
C MET A 1 -67.93 -31.23 2.87
N SER A 2 -68.09 -31.72 4.09
CA SER A 2 -67.17 -32.51 4.90
C SER A 2 -66.59 -33.79 4.27
N GLU A 3 -65.28 -34.01 4.52
CA GLU A 3 -64.69 -35.27 5.05
C GLU A 3 -64.82 -36.61 4.25
N PRO A 4 -64.11 -37.72 4.63
CA PRO A 4 -62.65 -37.82 4.73
C PRO A 4 -62.06 -39.20 4.29
N ARG A 5 -60.71 -39.33 4.33
CA ARG A 5 -59.93 -40.52 4.81
C ARG A 5 -60.43 -41.97 4.51
N ARG A 6 -59.61 -42.79 3.80
CA ARG A 6 -58.76 -43.88 4.39
C ARG A 6 -58.12 -44.90 3.40
N LYS A 7 -56.80 -45.11 3.60
CA LYS A 7 -56.05 -46.39 3.71
C LYS A 7 -56.39 -47.61 2.82
N ARG A 8 -55.37 -48.12 2.12
CA ARG A 8 -54.84 -49.53 2.13
C ARG A 8 -53.38 -49.47 1.59
N VAL A 9 -52.34 -49.83 2.33
CA VAL A 9 -51.86 -51.16 2.81
C VAL A 9 -51.15 -51.96 1.69
N ALA A 10 -49.95 -52.43 2.00
CA ALA A 10 -48.92 -52.92 1.07
C ALA A 10 -48.78 -54.45 1.00
N MET A 11 -48.17 -54.94 -0.08
CA MET A 11 -47.56 -56.26 -0.32
C MET A 11 -46.57 -56.10 -1.50
N SER A 12 -45.45 -56.80 -1.69
CA SER A 12 -44.53 -57.59 -0.83
C SER A 12 -43.19 -57.70 -1.61
N ALA A 13 -42.05 -57.84 -0.92
CA ALA A 13 -40.73 -57.99 -1.56
C ALA A 13 -40.51 -59.42 -2.16
N PRO A 14 -39.42 -59.65 -2.94
CA PRO A 14 -38.18 -60.08 -2.27
C PRO A 14 -36.84 -59.56 -2.85
N GLN A 15 -35.99 -59.07 -1.94
CA GLN A 15 -34.53 -59.29 -1.81
C GLN A 15 -33.66 -59.60 -3.06
N ASN A 16 -32.72 -58.68 -3.35
CA ASN A 16 -31.28 -58.99 -3.39
C ASN A 16 -30.45 -57.68 -3.49
N GLU A 17 -29.87 -57.23 -2.38
CA GLU A 17 -28.85 -56.17 -2.34
C GLU A 17 -27.71 -56.55 -1.37
N PRO A 18 -26.43 -56.30 -1.73
CA PRO A 18 -25.31 -56.51 -0.83
C PRO A 18 -25.21 -55.36 0.19
N SER A 19 -24.97 -55.70 1.46
CA SER A 19 -24.89 -54.74 2.55
C SER A 19 -23.68 -53.83 2.45
N ASN A 20 -23.90 -52.52 2.28
CA ASN A 20 -22.91 -51.49 2.61
C ASN A 20 -23.39 -50.67 3.81
N LYS A 21 -22.49 -50.47 4.77
CA LYS A 21 -22.78 -49.84 6.06
C LYS A 21 -23.05 -48.36 5.85
N ARG A 22 -24.17 -47.86 6.38
CA ARG A 22 -24.33 -46.41 6.61
C ARG A 22 -23.29 -45.98 7.64
N ALA A 23 -22.26 -45.28 7.19
CA ALA A 23 -21.55 -44.37 8.06
C ALA A 23 -22.51 -43.22 8.36
N HIS A 24 -22.76 -43.01 9.64
CA HIS A 24 -23.30 -41.75 10.14
C HIS A 24 -22.23 -40.71 9.83
N ILE A 25 -22.51 -39.76 8.93
CA ILE A 25 -21.68 -38.55 8.85
C ILE A 25 -22.25 -37.67 9.95
N ASP A 26 -21.57 -37.68 11.09
CA ASP A 26 -21.83 -36.75 12.18
C ASP A 26 -21.66 -35.32 11.63
N GLU A 27 -22.49 -34.41 12.14
CA GLU A 27 -22.40 -32.98 11.81
C GLU A 27 -20.96 -32.53 12.10
N GLU A 28 -20.26 -32.00 11.09
CA GLU A 28 -18.88 -31.51 11.27
C GLU A 28 -18.87 -30.52 12.43
N GLU A 29 -18.05 -30.81 13.45
CA GLU A 29 -17.75 -29.83 14.50
C GLU A 29 -17.29 -28.55 13.81
N ASP A 30 -17.88 -27.40 14.17
CA ASP A 30 -17.52 -26.06 13.65
C ASP A 30 -16.15 -25.63 14.21
N ASP A 31 -15.14 -26.44 13.91
CA ASP A 31 -13.73 -26.15 14.07
C ASP A 31 -13.45 -24.93 13.20
N GLY A 32 -13.37 -23.78 13.87
CA GLY A 32 -13.16 -22.50 13.23
C GLY A 32 -11.92 -22.49 12.31
N PRO A 33 -11.84 -21.52 11.39
CA PRO A 33 -10.83 -21.47 10.33
C PRO A 33 -9.41 -21.71 10.87
N SER A 34 -8.59 -22.49 10.16
CA SER A 34 -7.30 -22.92 10.68
C SER A 34 -6.43 -21.72 11.08
N VAL A 35 -5.53 -21.95 12.03
CA VAL A 35 -4.60 -20.93 12.52
C VAL A 35 -3.82 -20.28 11.36
N GLY A 36 -3.50 -21.04 10.30
CA GLY A 36 -2.87 -20.53 9.09
C GLY A 36 -3.76 -19.58 8.29
N ALA A 37 -4.99 -20.01 7.96
CA ALA A 37 -5.94 -19.19 7.22
C ALA A 37 -6.32 -17.92 8.01
N PHE A 38 -6.55 -18.02 9.32
CA PHE A 38 -6.85 -16.87 10.18
C PHE A 38 -5.67 -15.90 10.32
N ALA A 39 -4.43 -16.41 10.40
CA ALA A 39 -3.23 -15.58 10.41
C ALA A 39 -3.08 -14.82 9.08
N HIS A 40 -3.27 -15.48 7.93
CA HIS A 40 -3.24 -14.82 6.63
C HIS A 40 -4.34 -13.75 6.48
N ALA A 41 -5.58 -14.07 6.85
CA ALA A 41 -6.68 -13.11 6.84
C ALA A 41 -6.36 -11.87 7.70
N THR A 42 -5.79 -12.07 8.88
CA THR A 42 -5.34 -10.99 9.77
C THR A 42 -4.20 -10.17 9.14
N HIS A 43 -3.20 -10.83 8.54
CA HIS A 43 -2.11 -10.17 7.81
C HIS A 43 -2.62 -9.30 6.66
N LEU A 44 -3.54 -9.83 5.85
CA LEU A 44 -4.15 -9.13 4.71
C LEU A 44 -4.97 -7.91 5.18
N LEU A 45 -5.74 -8.05 6.26
CA LEU A 45 -6.48 -6.95 6.89
C LEU A 45 -5.55 -5.84 7.44
N ASN A 46 -4.37 -6.20 7.94
CA ASN A 46 -3.38 -5.26 8.48
C ASN A 46 -2.63 -4.52 7.35
N ARG A 47 -2.14 -5.22 6.32
CA ARG A 47 -1.44 -4.60 5.18
C ARG A 47 -2.36 -3.74 4.30
N ARG A 48 -3.67 -4.00 4.31
CA ARG A 48 -4.66 -3.25 3.53
C ARG A 48 -5.69 -2.53 4.43
N PRO A 49 -5.34 -1.46 5.18
CA PRO A 49 -6.22 -0.78 6.14
C PRO A 49 -7.48 -0.16 5.48
N PRO A 50 -8.57 0.13 6.23
CA PRO A 50 -9.84 0.51 5.61
C PRO A 50 -9.69 1.84 4.88
N LEU A 51 -10.33 1.99 3.72
CA LEU A 51 -10.39 3.30 3.07
C LEU A 51 -11.14 4.28 3.98
N ARG A 52 -10.60 5.48 4.10
CA ARG A 52 -11.22 6.58 4.84
C ARG A 52 -11.94 7.47 3.81
N GLY A 53 -13.22 7.22 3.63
CA GLY A 53 -14.11 8.02 2.80
C GLY A 53 -15.51 7.99 3.40
N SER A 54 -16.19 9.13 3.46
CA SER A 54 -17.56 9.24 3.98
C SER A 54 -18.58 9.29 2.83
N SER A 55 -18.18 9.79 1.66
CA SER A 55 -18.98 9.82 0.43
C SER A 55 -18.58 8.71 -0.55
N ALA A 56 -19.44 8.46 -1.55
CA ALA A 56 -19.10 7.58 -2.67
C ALA A 56 -17.93 8.15 -3.50
N ALA A 57 -17.90 9.48 -3.67
CA ALA A 57 -16.87 10.18 -4.42
C ALA A 57 -15.47 10.02 -3.79
N ASP A 58 -15.34 10.19 -2.47
CA ASP A 58 -14.05 10.01 -1.77
C ASP A 58 -13.51 8.59 -1.95
N ILE A 59 -14.41 7.60 -1.91
CA ILE A 59 -14.06 6.18 -2.06
C ILE A 59 -13.57 5.95 -3.50
N VAL A 60 -14.32 6.40 -4.51
CA VAL A 60 -13.95 6.22 -5.93
C VAL A 60 -12.64 6.94 -6.25
N GLN A 61 -12.50 8.21 -5.88
CA GLN A 61 -11.27 9.00 -6.08
C GLN A 61 -10.03 8.35 -5.45
N SER A 62 -10.20 7.56 -4.38
CA SER A 62 -9.09 6.84 -3.73
C SER A 62 -8.71 5.49 -4.36
N ILE A 63 -9.44 5.04 -5.40
CA ILE A 63 -9.22 3.77 -6.13
C ILE A 63 -9.20 3.90 -7.66
N THR A 64 -9.51 5.07 -8.21
CA THR A 64 -9.39 5.37 -9.65
C THR A 64 -8.10 6.11 -9.95
N GLN A 65 -7.71 6.17 -11.22
CA GLN A 65 -6.62 7.04 -11.66
C GLN A 65 -7.09 8.51 -11.74
N PRO A 66 -6.18 9.49 -11.81
CA PRO A 66 -6.54 10.85 -12.21
C PRO A 66 -7.19 10.86 -13.60
N THR A 67 -7.99 11.89 -13.87
CA THR A 67 -8.47 12.21 -15.22
C THR A 67 -7.29 12.34 -16.19
N PRO A 68 -7.38 11.80 -17.42
CA PRO A 68 -6.32 11.93 -18.43
C PRO A 68 -5.91 13.37 -18.71
N GLU A 69 -4.64 13.59 -19.06
CA GLU A 69 -4.16 14.90 -19.47
C GLU A 69 -4.81 15.31 -20.81
N GLY A 70 -5.33 16.54 -20.88
CA GLY A 70 -6.06 17.05 -22.05
C GLY A 70 -7.57 16.82 -22.04
N TRP A 71 -8.13 16.07 -21.07
CA TRP A 71 -9.57 15.84 -20.95
C TRP A 71 -10.37 17.14 -20.86
N SER A 72 -11.25 17.38 -21.84
CA SER A 72 -12.01 18.61 -22.00
C SER A 72 -13.37 18.57 -21.29
N ALA A 73 -14.09 19.69 -21.34
CA ALA A 73 -15.49 19.75 -20.90
C ALA A 73 -16.41 18.94 -21.81
N ASP A 74 -16.10 18.86 -23.10
CA ASP A 74 -16.90 18.13 -24.09
C ASP A 74 -16.72 16.61 -23.90
N ASP A 75 -15.50 16.15 -23.57
CA ASP A 75 -15.24 14.75 -23.22
C ASP A 75 -15.98 14.33 -21.94
N GLU A 76 -16.05 15.21 -20.93
CA GLU A 76 -16.81 14.96 -19.69
C GLU A 76 -18.33 14.97 -19.92
N THR A 77 -18.82 15.74 -20.89
CA THR A 77 -20.20 15.62 -21.41
C THR A 77 -20.40 14.27 -22.09
N ALA A 78 -19.52 13.85 -23.01
CA ALA A 78 -19.60 12.54 -23.66
C ALA A 78 -19.60 11.36 -22.68
N ALA A 79 -18.78 11.42 -21.62
CA ALA A 79 -18.78 10.43 -20.54
C ALA A 79 -20.09 10.45 -19.73
N SER A 80 -20.74 11.61 -19.63
CA SER A 80 -22.05 11.76 -18.99
C SER A 80 -23.17 11.23 -19.86
N ASP A 81 -23.17 11.49 -21.16
CA ASP A 81 -24.13 10.97 -22.13
C ASP A 81 -24.03 9.44 -22.25
N TYR A 82 -22.79 8.90 -22.27
CA TYR A 82 -22.53 7.46 -22.21
C TYR A 82 -23.14 6.82 -20.97
N TRP A 83 -22.93 7.41 -19.78
CA TRP A 83 -23.57 6.93 -18.55
C TRP A 83 -25.09 7.04 -18.63
N ASP A 84 -25.60 8.14 -19.17
CA ASP A 84 -27.02 8.46 -19.19
C ASP A 84 -27.83 7.55 -20.11
N GLY A 85 -27.25 7.12 -21.24
CA GLY A 85 -27.80 6.09 -22.13
C GLY A 85 -27.55 4.64 -21.69
N SER A 86 -26.76 4.39 -20.63
CA SER A 86 -26.32 3.04 -20.28
C SER A 86 -27.39 2.16 -19.60
N LEU A 87 -27.38 0.86 -19.93
CA LEU A 87 -28.08 -0.16 -19.14
C LEU A 87 -27.59 -0.20 -17.68
N ALA A 88 -26.34 0.20 -17.44
CA ALA A 88 -25.73 0.29 -16.11
C ALA A 88 -26.48 1.29 -15.21
N LYS A 89 -26.88 2.46 -15.72
CA LYS A 89 -27.69 3.45 -15.00
C LYS A 89 -29.07 2.89 -14.62
N LEU A 90 -29.77 2.28 -15.58
CA LEU A 90 -31.09 1.67 -15.36
C LEU A 90 -31.04 0.52 -14.34
N GLN A 91 -30.03 -0.35 -14.42
CA GLN A 91 -29.88 -1.48 -13.51
C GLN A 91 -29.43 -1.02 -12.11
N SER A 92 -28.44 -0.12 -12.01
CA SER A 92 -27.88 0.34 -10.73
C SER A 92 -28.88 1.11 -9.86
N ALA A 93 -29.85 1.80 -10.47
CA ALA A 93 -30.95 2.46 -9.75
C ALA A 93 -31.78 1.50 -8.88
N ASN A 94 -31.81 0.20 -9.21
CA ASN A 94 -32.60 -0.82 -8.50
C ASN A 94 -31.79 -1.56 -7.41
N ILE A 95 -30.52 -1.20 -7.17
CA ILE A 95 -29.67 -1.84 -6.17
C ILE A 95 -30.22 -1.62 -4.75
N ASN A 96 -30.51 -2.73 -4.06
CA ASN A 96 -31.11 -2.76 -2.74
C ASN A 96 -30.47 -3.84 -1.84
N GLN A 97 -30.56 -3.66 -0.53
CA GLN A 97 -29.84 -4.48 0.47
C GLN A 97 -30.25 -5.95 0.46
N GLY A 98 -31.51 -6.27 0.16
CA GLY A 98 -32.03 -7.64 0.19
C GLY A 98 -31.48 -8.48 -0.97
N GLN A 99 -31.62 -7.98 -2.20
CA GLN A 99 -31.21 -8.71 -3.40
C GLN A 99 -29.70 -8.63 -3.69
N HIS A 100 -29.03 -7.53 -3.30
CA HIS A 100 -27.67 -7.21 -3.74
C HIS A 100 -26.61 -7.30 -2.61
N ALA A 101 -26.91 -8.05 -1.54
CA ALA A 101 -25.97 -8.24 -0.42
C ALA A 101 -24.63 -8.87 -0.85
N ALA A 102 -24.65 -9.82 -1.79
CA ALA A 102 -23.45 -10.45 -2.35
C ALA A 102 -22.60 -9.45 -3.15
N LEU A 103 -23.23 -8.59 -3.97
CA LEU A 103 -22.56 -7.52 -4.71
C LEU A 103 -21.88 -6.53 -3.76
N LEU A 104 -22.56 -6.13 -2.68
CA LEU A 104 -21.96 -5.29 -1.64
C LEU A 104 -20.77 -5.97 -0.95
N ALA A 105 -20.85 -7.27 -0.68
CA ALA A 105 -19.75 -8.04 -0.10
C ALA A 105 -18.54 -8.10 -1.05
N LEU A 106 -18.76 -8.26 -2.36
CA LEU A 106 -17.73 -8.20 -3.39
C LEU A 106 -17.10 -6.80 -3.46
N PHE A 107 -17.90 -5.74 -3.54
CA PHE A 107 -17.42 -4.35 -3.55
C PHE A 107 -16.51 -4.08 -2.35
N LYS A 108 -17.00 -4.39 -1.15
CA LYS A 108 -16.22 -4.25 0.10
C LYS A 108 -14.93 -5.04 0.06
N THR A 109 -14.93 -6.25 -0.49
CA THR A 109 -13.75 -7.14 -0.49
C THR A 109 -12.72 -6.70 -1.52
N SER A 110 -13.13 -6.40 -2.76
CA SER A 110 -12.25 -5.93 -3.85
C SER A 110 -11.56 -4.61 -3.47
N ILE A 111 -12.33 -3.63 -3.00
CA ILE A 111 -11.83 -2.31 -2.60
C ILE A 111 -10.93 -2.41 -1.35
N ARG A 112 -11.25 -3.32 -0.43
CA ARG A 112 -10.44 -3.58 0.76
C ARG A 112 -9.11 -4.24 0.41
N VAL A 113 -9.11 -5.30 -0.39
CA VAL A 113 -7.96 -6.18 -0.62
C VAL A 113 -7.09 -5.71 -1.78
N LEU A 114 -7.71 -5.39 -2.91
CA LEU A 114 -7.05 -5.12 -4.19
C LEU A 114 -6.93 -3.63 -4.52
N ARG A 115 -7.63 -2.75 -3.77
CA ARG A 115 -7.74 -1.30 -4.05
C ARG A 115 -8.37 -0.97 -5.40
N ILE A 116 -9.24 -1.84 -5.91
CA ILE A 116 -10.00 -1.62 -7.15
C ILE A 116 -11.46 -2.01 -6.94
N ALA A 117 -12.38 -1.36 -7.64
CA ALA A 117 -13.78 -1.75 -7.66
C ALA A 117 -13.99 -2.97 -8.58
N PRO A 118 -14.95 -3.87 -8.29
CA PRO A 118 -15.17 -5.06 -9.11
C PRO A 118 -15.71 -4.76 -10.51
N ILE A 119 -16.26 -3.56 -10.74
CA ILE A 119 -16.65 -3.08 -12.08
C ILE A 119 -15.37 -2.75 -12.87
N THR A 120 -14.49 -1.90 -12.34
CA THR A 120 -13.22 -1.56 -13.00
C THR A 120 -12.35 -2.79 -13.28
N MET A 121 -12.34 -3.77 -12.37
CA MET A 121 -11.62 -5.04 -12.53
C MET A 121 -12.19 -5.94 -13.65
N ILE A 122 -13.50 -5.86 -13.93
CA ILE A 122 -14.18 -6.58 -15.01
C ILE A 122 -14.74 -5.53 -15.99
N SER A 123 -13.81 -4.83 -16.65
CA SER A 123 -14.10 -3.79 -17.64
C SER A 123 -13.10 -3.85 -18.80
N PRO A 124 -13.29 -3.07 -19.87
CA PRO A 124 -12.34 -2.98 -20.98
C PRO A 124 -10.92 -2.56 -20.58
N ILE A 125 -10.76 -1.80 -19.47
CA ILE A 125 -9.43 -1.48 -18.90
C ILE A 125 -8.60 -2.74 -18.65
N HIS A 126 -9.25 -3.83 -18.24
CA HIS A 126 -8.63 -5.13 -17.97
C HIS A 126 -9.07 -6.19 -18.99
N CYS A 127 -9.62 -5.77 -20.14
CA CYS A 127 -10.13 -6.60 -21.22
C CYS A 127 -10.98 -7.81 -20.76
N LEU A 128 -11.85 -7.56 -19.77
CA LEU A 128 -12.80 -8.51 -19.21
C LEU A 128 -14.20 -7.90 -19.27
N ARG A 129 -15.23 -8.68 -19.62
CA ARG A 129 -16.65 -8.27 -19.52
C ARG A 129 -17.49 -9.39 -18.96
N TYR A 130 -18.36 -9.09 -17.99
CA TYR A 130 -19.27 -10.08 -17.43
C TYR A 130 -20.31 -10.52 -18.47
N GLN A 131 -20.37 -11.82 -18.72
CA GLN A 131 -21.46 -12.46 -19.46
C GLN A 131 -22.32 -13.29 -18.47
N PRO A 132 -23.59 -12.93 -18.26
CA PRO A 132 -24.48 -13.71 -17.41
C PRO A 132 -24.80 -15.07 -18.06
N VAL A 133 -24.73 -16.13 -17.26
CA VAL A 133 -25.17 -17.49 -17.66
C VAL A 133 -26.49 -17.77 -16.95
N SER A 134 -27.60 -17.52 -17.65
CA SER A 134 -28.97 -17.85 -17.21
C SER A 134 -29.61 -18.77 -18.25
N LYS A 135 -30.39 -19.76 -17.81
CA LYS A 135 -31.14 -20.64 -18.72
C LYS A 135 -32.25 -19.92 -19.48
N ASP A 136 -32.72 -18.79 -18.93
CA ASP A 136 -33.89 -18.06 -19.42
C ASP A 136 -33.51 -16.69 -20.03
N ASN A 137 -32.22 -16.45 -20.30
CA ASN A 137 -31.64 -15.16 -20.74
C ASN A 137 -31.99 -13.94 -19.85
N SER A 138 -32.51 -14.18 -18.65
CA SER A 138 -32.99 -13.18 -17.67
C SER A 138 -31.89 -12.50 -16.83
N GLY A 139 -30.62 -12.76 -17.14
CA GLY A 139 -29.49 -12.24 -16.36
C GLY A 139 -29.19 -10.77 -16.66
N LEU A 140 -28.95 -9.97 -15.62
CA LEU A 140 -28.54 -8.57 -15.78
C LEU A 140 -27.10 -8.49 -16.28
N GLU A 141 -26.88 -7.72 -17.35
CA GLU A 141 -25.55 -7.61 -17.99
C GLU A 141 -24.54 -6.80 -17.15
N THR A 142 -24.99 -5.82 -16.36
CA THR A 142 -24.10 -4.98 -15.54
C THR A 142 -24.05 -5.41 -14.07
N ILE A 143 -25.11 -6.07 -13.57
CA ILE A 143 -25.21 -6.50 -12.18
C ILE A 143 -24.93 -7.99 -12.10
N TYR A 144 -23.77 -8.33 -11.53
CA TYR A 144 -23.33 -9.72 -11.43
C TYR A 144 -24.25 -10.56 -10.55
N SER A 145 -24.46 -11.83 -10.93
CA SER A 145 -25.28 -12.75 -10.15
C SER A 145 -24.74 -12.96 -8.72
N PRO A 146 -25.59 -13.29 -7.72
CA PRO A 146 -25.15 -13.51 -6.35
C PRO A 146 -24.09 -14.61 -6.21
N ALA A 147 -24.17 -15.67 -7.03
CA ALA A 147 -23.18 -16.73 -7.08
C ALA A 147 -21.82 -16.22 -7.57
N PHE A 148 -21.80 -15.47 -8.67
CA PHE A 148 -20.58 -14.85 -9.22
C PHE A 148 -19.96 -13.87 -8.20
N CYS A 149 -20.78 -13.00 -7.60
CA CYS A 149 -20.33 -12.08 -6.57
C CYS A 149 -19.67 -12.79 -5.38
N THR A 150 -20.32 -13.84 -4.88
CA THR A 150 -19.86 -14.58 -3.71
C THR A 150 -18.56 -15.29 -4.01
N LEU A 151 -18.50 -16.00 -5.14
CA LEU A 151 -17.32 -16.78 -5.51
C LEU A 151 -16.10 -15.89 -5.78
N LEU A 152 -16.28 -14.80 -6.52
CA LEU A 152 -15.21 -13.83 -6.75
C LEU A 152 -14.71 -13.21 -5.44
N ALA A 153 -15.61 -12.90 -4.50
CA ALA A 153 -15.22 -12.38 -3.19
C ALA A 153 -14.41 -13.40 -2.36
N LYS A 154 -14.70 -14.70 -2.46
CA LYS A 154 -13.87 -15.75 -1.85
C LYS A 154 -12.48 -15.83 -2.50
N LEU A 155 -12.42 -15.85 -3.84
CA LEU A 155 -11.18 -15.95 -4.59
C LEU A 155 -10.23 -14.80 -4.27
N ILE A 156 -10.74 -13.56 -4.24
CA ILE A 156 -9.94 -12.35 -3.94
C ILE A 156 -9.17 -12.42 -2.61
N VAL A 157 -9.68 -13.15 -1.59
CA VAL A 157 -9.03 -13.27 -0.28
C VAL A 157 -8.10 -14.49 -0.16
N HIS A 158 -7.99 -15.30 -1.22
CA HIS A 158 -7.11 -16.46 -1.21
C HIS A 158 -5.63 -16.03 -1.30
N PRO A 159 -4.71 -16.63 -0.50
CA PRO A 159 -3.31 -16.25 -0.44
C PRO A 159 -2.56 -16.33 -1.78
N CYS A 160 -2.95 -17.19 -2.73
CA CYS A 160 -2.24 -17.32 -4.01
C CYS A 160 -2.24 -16.04 -4.86
N PHE A 161 -3.26 -15.19 -4.72
CA PHE A 161 -3.31 -13.90 -5.40
C PHE A 161 -2.56 -12.78 -4.65
N GLY A 162 -2.09 -13.04 -3.42
CA GLY A 162 -1.29 -12.10 -2.62
C GLY A 162 -1.95 -10.74 -2.31
N GLY A 163 -3.23 -10.57 -2.61
CA GLY A 163 -3.90 -9.27 -2.65
C GLY A 163 -3.39 -8.33 -3.76
N LYS A 164 -2.75 -8.86 -4.82
CA LYS A 164 -2.42 -8.14 -6.06
C LYS A 164 -3.62 -8.20 -7.02
N LYS A 165 -4.01 -7.07 -7.61
CA LYS A 165 -5.11 -6.99 -8.59
C LYS A 165 -4.76 -7.74 -9.89
N ASP A 166 -3.51 -7.70 -10.30
CA ASP A 166 -3.07 -8.16 -11.62
C ASP A 166 -3.07 -9.69 -11.68
N HIS A 167 -2.66 -10.36 -10.59
CA HIS A 167 -2.72 -11.83 -10.46
C HIS A 167 -4.15 -12.37 -10.61
N ILE A 168 -5.14 -11.79 -9.90
CA ILE A 168 -6.54 -12.25 -10.02
C ILE A 168 -7.09 -11.95 -11.41
N THR A 169 -6.84 -10.75 -11.96
CA THR A 169 -7.26 -10.41 -13.34
C THR A 169 -6.67 -11.36 -14.38
N TRP A 170 -5.39 -11.69 -14.29
CA TRP A 170 -4.72 -12.62 -15.21
C TRP A 170 -5.26 -14.04 -15.11
N ALA A 171 -5.47 -14.56 -13.90
CA ALA A 171 -6.06 -15.89 -13.74
C ALA A 171 -7.47 -15.96 -14.33
N LEU A 172 -8.25 -14.88 -14.21
CA LEU A 172 -9.58 -14.74 -14.83
C LEU A 172 -9.48 -14.67 -16.37
N GLN A 173 -8.57 -13.86 -16.92
CA GLN A 173 -8.32 -13.77 -18.37
C GLN A 173 -7.87 -15.13 -18.95
N TYR A 174 -6.90 -15.78 -18.31
CA TYR A 174 -6.35 -17.07 -18.73
C TYR A 174 -7.40 -18.20 -18.68
N ALA A 175 -8.26 -18.22 -17.65
CA ALA A 175 -9.36 -19.18 -17.57
C ALA A 175 -10.33 -19.02 -18.75
N VAL A 176 -10.74 -17.79 -19.07
CA VAL A 176 -11.62 -17.51 -20.22
C VAL A 176 -10.91 -17.86 -21.54
N ALA A 177 -9.66 -17.46 -21.72
CA ALA A 177 -8.87 -17.76 -22.92
C ALA A 177 -8.72 -19.27 -23.13
N CYS A 178 -8.51 -20.06 -22.07
CA CYS A 178 -8.49 -21.52 -22.16
C CYS A 178 -9.87 -22.14 -22.45
N ARG A 179 -10.97 -21.54 -21.96
CA ARG A 179 -12.34 -22.03 -22.26
C ARG A 179 -12.69 -21.84 -23.73
N ILE A 180 -12.44 -20.63 -24.26
CA ILE A 180 -12.91 -20.17 -25.57
C ILE A 180 -11.85 -20.27 -26.67
N ASP A 181 -10.63 -20.67 -26.32
CA ASP A 181 -9.43 -20.73 -27.18
C ASP A 181 -9.12 -19.38 -27.86
N ASP A 182 -9.06 -18.31 -27.07
CA ASP A 182 -8.70 -16.98 -27.56
C ASP A 182 -7.18 -16.88 -27.74
N ARG A 183 -6.70 -16.70 -28.97
CA ARG A 183 -5.25 -16.75 -29.33
C ARG A 183 -4.63 -15.37 -29.62
N ARG A 184 -5.38 -14.29 -29.42
CA ARG A 184 -4.91 -12.92 -29.67
C ARG A 184 -3.86 -12.46 -28.66
N ALA A 185 -3.08 -11.47 -29.08
CA ALA A 185 -2.19 -10.73 -28.20
C ALA A 185 -2.96 -10.21 -26.97
N TRP A 186 -2.37 -10.38 -25.79
CA TRP A 186 -2.95 -9.87 -24.56
C TRP A 186 -2.56 -8.40 -24.37
N PRO A 187 -3.50 -7.48 -24.12
CA PRO A 187 -3.25 -6.04 -24.15
C PRO A 187 -2.42 -5.49 -22.98
N HIS A 188 -1.80 -6.35 -22.17
CA HIS A 188 -1.09 -6.01 -20.92
C HIS A 188 0.27 -6.73 -20.78
N GLU A 189 1.04 -6.81 -21.88
CA GLU A 189 2.41 -7.37 -21.91
C GLU A 189 3.34 -6.80 -20.81
N GLN A 190 3.07 -5.57 -20.37
CA GLN A 190 3.84 -4.82 -19.36
C GLN A 190 3.86 -5.44 -17.95
N TYR A 191 3.04 -6.46 -17.67
CA TYR A 191 2.91 -7.08 -16.34
C TYR A 191 3.35 -8.55 -16.27
N ILE A 192 4.09 -9.06 -17.26
CA ILE A 192 4.77 -10.36 -17.16
C ILE A 192 5.94 -10.22 -16.15
N GLU A 193 5.64 -10.28 -14.84
CA GLU A 193 6.66 -10.36 -13.79
C GLU A 193 7.48 -11.65 -13.96
N PHE A 194 8.61 -11.55 -14.66
CA PHE A 194 9.76 -12.45 -14.63
C PHE A 194 9.50 -13.95 -14.83
N CYS A 195 8.47 -14.32 -15.61
CA CYS A 195 8.22 -15.70 -15.98
C CYS A 195 8.57 -15.96 -17.47
N PRO A 196 9.73 -16.59 -17.77
CA PRO A 196 10.16 -16.84 -19.15
C PRO A 196 9.17 -17.68 -19.97
N ALA A 197 8.42 -18.57 -19.31
CA ALA A 197 7.42 -19.39 -20.01
C ALA A 197 6.21 -18.56 -20.47
N LEU A 198 5.78 -17.58 -19.68
CA LEU A 198 4.68 -16.67 -20.06
C LEU A 198 5.16 -15.61 -21.06
N GLU A 199 6.43 -15.21 -21.00
CA GLU A 199 7.07 -14.37 -22.01
C GLU A 199 7.11 -15.07 -23.38
N LEU A 200 7.52 -16.34 -23.43
CA LEU A 200 7.44 -17.15 -24.66
C LEU A 200 6.00 -17.36 -25.15
N VAL A 201 5.01 -17.46 -24.26
CA VAL A 201 3.59 -17.45 -24.67
C VAL A 201 3.22 -16.10 -25.28
N SER A 202 3.62 -14.98 -24.67
CA SER A 202 3.31 -13.63 -25.18
C SER A 202 3.91 -13.37 -26.56
N GLN A 203 5.06 -13.97 -26.89
CA GLN A 203 5.68 -13.91 -28.22
C GLN A 203 5.00 -14.82 -29.28
N ARG A 204 4.17 -15.78 -28.86
CA ARG A 204 3.48 -16.75 -29.73
C ARG A 204 2.01 -16.39 -29.98
N ILE A 205 1.39 -15.65 -29.08
CA ILE A 205 0.08 -15.01 -29.30
C ILE A 205 0.25 -13.75 -30.16
N GLY A 206 -0.79 -13.38 -30.90
CA GLY A 206 -0.76 -12.19 -31.77
C GLY A 206 -1.23 -12.44 -33.20
N ASP A 207 -1.33 -13.70 -33.61
CA ASP A 207 -2.00 -14.11 -34.84
C ASP A 207 -3.23 -14.96 -34.47
N SER A 208 -4.42 -14.62 -34.99
CA SER A 208 -5.63 -15.40 -34.76
C SER A 208 -5.54 -16.81 -35.35
N ASP A 209 -4.64 -16.99 -36.32
CA ASP A 209 -4.43 -18.25 -37.04
C ASP A 209 -3.31 -19.10 -36.43
N ALA A 210 -2.74 -18.70 -35.27
CA ALA A 210 -1.74 -19.48 -34.55
C ALA A 210 -2.26 -20.92 -34.31
N PRO A 211 -1.50 -21.98 -34.66
CA PRO A 211 -2.08 -23.33 -34.83
C PRO A 211 -2.44 -24.05 -33.53
N GLU A 212 -1.83 -23.66 -32.42
CA GLU A 212 -1.99 -24.28 -31.09
C GLU A 212 -2.91 -23.45 -30.19
N SER A 213 -3.54 -24.08 -29.21
CA SER A 213 -4.30 -23.34 -28.18
C SER A 213 -3.37 -22.64 -27.20
N ILE A 214 -3.83 -21.58 -26.51
CA ILE A 214 -3.00 -20.88 -25.52
C ILE A 214 -2.42 -21.83 -24.46
N HIS A 215 -3.19 -22.82 -24.01
CA HIS A 215 -2.66 -23.78 -23.05
C HIS A 215 -1.58 -24.69 -23.67
N ALA A 216 -1.73 -25.11 -24.92
CA ALA A 216 -0.70 -25.87 -25.64
C ALA A 216 0.57 -25.03 -25.85
N MET A 217 0.45 -23.76 -26.25
CA MET A 217 1.58 -22.83 -26.33
C MET A 217 2.31 -22.71 -24.98
N HIS A 218 1.56 -22.66 -23.87
CA HIS A 218 2.13 -22.59 -22.52
C HIS A 218 2.81 -23.89 -22.08
N ILE A 219 2.31 -25.06 -22.48
CA ILE A 219 3.01 -26.35 -22.31
C ILE A 219 4.35 -26.31 -23.05
N SER A 220 4.32 -26.06 -24.36
CA SER A 220 5.51 -26.00 -25.23
C SER A 220 6.52 -24.93 -24.77
N ALA A 221 6.06 -23.82 -24.18
CA ALA A 221 6.92 -22.77 -23.62
C ALA A 221 7.60 -23.21 -22.32
N ARG A 222 6.89 -23.91 -21.43
CA ARG A 222 7.49 -24.46 -20.19
C ARG A 222 8.55 -25.52 -20.50
N GLU A 223 8.32 -26.37 -21.49
CA GLU A 223 9.30 -27.36 -21.96
C GLU A 223 10.57 -26.68 -22.52
N GLU A 224 10.43 -25.61 -23.30
CA GLU A 224 11.55 -24.83 -23.83
C GLU A 224 12.39 -24.17 -22.73
N VAL A 225 11.75 -23.58 -21.71
CA VAL A 225 12.45 -22.98 -20.55
C VAL A 225 13.27 -24.03 -19.79
N VAL A 226 12.69 -25.20 -19.53
CA VAL A 226 13.38 -26.31 -18.85
C VAL A 226 14.54 -26.84 -19.69
N ALA A 227 14.43 -26.83 -21.03
CA ALA A 227 15.51 -27.27 -21.92
C ALA A 227 16.68 -26.28 -22.01
N LEU A 228 16.46 -24.98 -21.75
CA LEU A 228 17.47 -23.93 -21.91
C LEU A 228 18.35 -23.67 -20.66
N GLY A 229 18.03 -24.22 -19.49
CA GLY A 229 18.92 -24.21 -18.32
C GLY A 229 18.27 -24.58 -16.98
N ASP A 230 19.08 -24.73 -15.93
CA ASP A 230 18.71 -25.13 -14.55
C ASP A 230 17.77 -24.14 -13.82
N ARG A 231 16.57 -23.90 -14.33
CA ARG A 231 15.51 -23.12 -13.66
C ARG A 231 14.17 -23.82 -13.82
N ASP A 232 13.58 -24.19 -12.68
CA ASP A 232 12.19 -24.61 -12.64
C ASP A 232 11.28 -23.46 -13.12
N PRO A 233 10.14 -23.76 -13.77
CA PRO A 233 9.12 -22.76 -14.08
C PRO A 233 8.66 -22.01 -12.82
N ASP A 234 8.27 -20.75 -12.98
CA ASP A 234 7.81 -19.94 -11.85
C ASP A 234 6.50 -20.52 -11.24
N PRO A 235 6.29 -20.50 -9.91
CA PRO A 235 5.08 -21.00 -9.27
C PRO A 235 3.77 -20.40 -9.79
N TRP A 236 3.79 -19.19 -10.36
CA TRP A 236 2.64 -18.59 -11.04
C TRP A 236 2.35 -19.27 -12.39
N SER A 237 3.40 -19.64 -13.15
CA SER A 237 3.24 -20.47 -14.35
C SER A 237 2.78 -21.88 -14.00
N ASP A 238 3.21 -22.47 -12.87
CA ASP A 238 2.68 -23.75 -12.40
C ASP A 238 1.17 -23.68 -12.12
N PHE A 239 0.72 -22.60 -11.48
CA PHE A 239 -0.69 -22.36 -11.24
C PHE A 239 -1.50 -22.17 -12.53
N LEU A 240 -1.02 -21.34 -13.46
CA LEU A 240 -1.70 -21.14 -14.75
C LEU A 240 -1.66 -22.42 -15.61
N TYR A 241 -0.60 -23.22 -15.54
CA TYR A 241 -0.56 -24.54 -16.16
C TYR A 241 -1.65 -25.45 -15.58
N HIS A 242 -1.74 -25.57 -14.25
CA HIS A 242 -2.76 -26.38 -13.56
C HIS A 242 -4.19 -25.88 -13.82
N LEU A 243 -4.39 -24.56 -13.91
CA LEU A 243 -5.65 -23.95 -14.32
C LEU A 243 -6.03 -24.32 -15.76
N GLY A 244 -5.06 -24.30 -16.68
CA GLY A 244 -5.26 -24.75 -18.06
C GLY A 244 -5.67 -26.22 -18.15
N GLN A 245 -5.01 -27.09 -17.37
CA GLN A 245 -5.40 -28.50 -17.24
C GLN A 245 -6.80 -28.65 -16.63
N THR A 246 -7.13 -27.83 -15.63
CA THR A 246 -8.44 -27.85 -14.96
C THR A 246 -9.57 -27.45 -15.92
N VAL A 247 -9.35 -26.45 -16.78
CA VAL A 247 -10.30 -26.00 -17.82
C VAL A 247 -10.39 -27.02 -18.97
N ALA A 248 -9.27 -27.63 -19.37
CA ALA A 248 -9.23 -28.66 -20.41
C ALA A 248 -9.93 -29.96 -19.98
N GLY A 249 -9.74 -30.38 -18.73
CA GLY A 249 -10.32 -31.60 -18.15
C GLY A 249 -11.68 -31.42 -17.46
N ASP A 250 -12.35 -30.28 -17.62
CA ASP A 250 -13.74 -30.13 -17.16
C ASP A 250 -14.72 -30.58 -18.25
N GLU A 251 -15.40 -31.70 -17.99
CA GLU A 251 -16.41 -32.28 -18.88
C GLU A 251 -17.76 -31.54 -18.85
N SER A 252 -17.94 -30.56 -17.95
CA SER A 252 -19.17 -29.78 -17.85
C SER A 252 -19.41 -28.95 -19.13
N PRO A 253 -20.65 -28.81 -19.61
CA PRO A 253 -20.96 -28.00 -20.78
C PRO A 253 -20.43 -26.57 -20.65
N ARG A 254 -19.44 -26.22 -21.48
CA ARG A 254 -18.84 -24.89 -21.52
C ARG A 254 -19.89 -23.86 -21.96
N PRO A 255 -20.08 -22.75 -21.24
CA PRO A 255 -21.00 -21.69 -21.69
C PRO A 255 -20.57 -21.16 -23.07
N PRO A 256 -21.50 -21.03 -24.03
CA PRO A 256 -21.20 -20.41 -25.32
C PRO A 256 -20.85 -18.94 -25.12
N VAL A 257 -20.01 -18.40 -26.00
CA VAL A 257 -19.76 -16.97 -26.07
C VAL A 257 -20.88 -16.31 -26.87
N ASP A 258 -21.51 -15.29 -26.31
CA ASP A 258 -22.41 -14.41 -27.07
C ASP A 258 -21.60 -13.21 -27.57
N GLU A 259 -21.61 -13.01 -28.88
CA GLU A 259 -20.77 -12.02 -29.58
C GLU A 259 -21.00 -10.59 -29.06
N LYS A 260 -22.19 -10.27 -28.55
CA LYS A 260 -22.46 -8.94 -27.98
C LYS A 260 -21.64 -8.61 -26.72
N PHE A 261 -21.01 -9.60 -26.09
CA PHE A 261 -20.13 -9.43 -24.92
C PHE A 261 -18.64 -9.48 -25.27
N ARG A 262 -18.27 -9.70 -26.54
CA ARG A 262 -16.88 -9.76 -27.01
C ARG A 262 -16.25 -8.40 -27.27
N GLU A 263 -17.05 -7.36 -27.39
CA GLU A 263 -16.60 -5.97 -27.52
C GLU A 263 -17.23 -5.11 -26.43
N SER A 264 -16.56 -4.05 -26.00
CA SER A 264 -17.13 -3.01 -25.16
C SER A 264 -16.31 -1.73 -25.28
N LEU A 265 -16.98 -0.61 -25.58
CA LEU A 265 -16.34 0.68 -25.89
C LEU A 265 -15.31 0.56 -27.04
N GLY A 266 -15.63 -0.19 -28.10
CA GLY A 266 -14.73 -0.46 -29.23
C GLY A 266 -13.55 -1.37 -28.95
N ILE A 267 -13.31 -1.73 -27.68
CA ILE A 267 -12.21 -2.58 -27.24
C ILE A 267 -12.69 -4.02 -27.20
N TYR A 268 -11.87 -4.95 -27.73
CA TYR A 268 -12.13 -6.37 -27.60
C TYR A 268 -11.92 -6.84 -26.14
N VAL A 269 -12.85 -7.63 -25.62
CA VAL A 269 -12.88 -8.08 -24.22
C VAL A 269 -13.20 -9.57 -24.11
N LEU A 270 -12.61 -10.22 -23.12
CA LEU A 270 -12.86 -11.62 -22.78
C LEU A 270 -14.17 -11.75 -21.98
N PRO A 271 -15.19 -12.48 -22.49
CA PRO A 271 -16.49 -12.59 -21.84
C PRO A 271 -16.46 -13.62 -20.71
N ILE A 272 -16.36 -13.14 -19.47
CA ILE A 272 -16.21 -13.95 -18.27
C ILE A 272 -17.54 -14.36 -17.66
N THR A 273 -17.62 -15.63 -17.27
CA THR A 273 -18.82 -16.30 -16.76
C THR A 273 -18.60 -16.88 -15.35
N LEU A 274 -19.68 -17.34 -14.71
CA LEU A 274 -19.56 -18.08 -13.44
C LEU A 274 -18.73 -19.36 -13.59
N TRP A 275 -18.78 -20.01 -14.76
CA TRP A 275 -18.04 -21.25 -15.04
C TRP A 275 -16.52 -21.03 -14.95
N ASP A 276 -16.03 -19.89 -15.45
CA ASP A 276 -14.59 -19.54 -15.40
C ASP A 276 -14.11 -19.37 -13.95
N LEU A 277 -14.94 -18.79 -13.08
CA LEU A 277 -14.66 -18.67 -11.64
C LEU A 277 -14.72 -20.03 -10.92
N GLN A 278 -15.58 -20.94 -11.35
CA GLN A 278 -15.67 -22.31 -10.80
C GLN A 278 -14.46 -23.15 -11.21
N ALA A 279 -14.00 -23.04 -12.45
CA ALA A 279 -12.74 -23.64 -12.89
C ALA A 279 -11.55 -23.07 -12.09
N LEU A 280 -11.56 -21.77 -11.79
CA LEU A 280 -10.54 -21.12 -10.96
C LEU A 280 -10.59 -21.57 -9.50
N GLU A 281 -11.76 -21.71 -8.87
CA GLU A 281 -11.93 -22.28 -7.52
C GLU A 281 -11.39 -23.72 -7.47
N LYS A 282 -11.81 -24.56 -8.43
CA LYS A 282 -11.36 -25.94 -8.57
C LYS A 282 -9.84 -26.04 -8.77
N ALA A 283 -9.24 -25.15 -9.57
CA ALA A 283 -7.79 -25.12 -9.77
C ALA A 283 -7.05 -24.73 -8.48
N VAL A 284 -7.51 -23.70 -7.76
CA VAL A 284 -6.91 -23.26 -6.49
C VAL A 284 -7.01 -24.34 -5.42
N ASP A 285 -8.17 -25.00 -5.29
CA ASP A 285 -8.43 -26.02 -4.26
C ASP A 285 -7.73 -27.37 -4.55
N SER A 286 -7.41 -27.67 -5.82
CA SER A 286 -6.75 -28.93 -6.22
C SER A 286 -5.24 -28.81 -6.49
N MET A 287 -4.68 -27.60 -6.57
CA MET A 287 -3.25 -27.42 -6.78
C MET A 287 -2.45 -27.80 -5.53
N GLU A 288 -1.38 -28.60 -5.70
CA GLU A 288 -0.42 -28.91 -4.65
C GLU A 288 0.53 -27.74 -4.39
N TRP A 289 0.03 -26.66 -3.78
CA TRP A 289 0.81 -25.44 -3.54
C TRP A 289 2.15 -25.72 -2.82
N PRO A 290 3.30 -25.25 -3.34
CA PRO A 290 4.60 -25.44 -2.68
C PRO A 290 4.63 -24.87 -1.25
N GLN A 291 3.98 -23.72 -1.06
CA GLN A 291 3.95 -22.99 0.21
C GLN A 291 2.77 -23.44 1.09
N LYS A 292 3.05 -23.82 2.35
CA LYS A 292 2.03 -24.37 3.28
C LYS A 292 0.89 -23.39 3.61
N ASN A 293 1.16 -22.09 3.59
CA ASN A 293 0.19 -21.00 3.80
C ASN A 293 -0.75 -20.78 2.60
N MET A 294 -0.65 -21.57 1.53
CA MET A 294 -1.59 -21.56 0.40
C MET A 294 -2.45 -22.84 0.31
N ARG A 295 -2.20 -23.86 1.15
CA ARG A 295 -2.80 -25.21 1.08
C ARG A 295 -4.17 -25.35 1.76
N TYR A 296 -4.93 -24.26 1.89
CA TYR A 296 -6.30 -24.31 2.40
C TYR A 296 -7.28 -23.86 1.31
N PRO A 297 -8.49 -24.43 1.26
CA PRO A 297 -9.43 -24.15 0.18
C PRO A 297 -9.97 -22.72 0.22
N VAL A 298 -10.49 -22.27 -0.91
CA VAL A 298 -11.14 -20.97 -1.13
C VAL A 298 -12.30 -20.73 -0.14
N SER A 299 -12.99 -21.80 0.27
CA SER A 299 -14.01 -21.77 1.32
C SER A 299 -13.45 -21.42 2.71
N GLU A 300 -12.32 -22.00 3.10
CA GLU A 300 -11.68 -21.77 4.40
C GLU A 300 -11.04 -20.37 4.46
N ALA A 301 -10.36 -19.96 3.38
CA ALA A 301 -9.82 -18.60 3.23
C ALA A 301 -10.90 -17.52 3.45
N TRP A 302 -12.10 -17.75 2.89
CA TRP A 302 -13.26 -16.88 3.10
C TRP A 302 -13.83 -16.96 4.52
N SER A 303 -13.83 -18.13 5.16
CA SER A 303 -14.24 -18.28 6.56
C SER A 303 -13.33 -17.48 7.49
N ALA A 304 -12.01 -17.65 7.33
CA ALA A 304 -10.98 -16.89 8.02
C ALA A 304 -11.12 -15.37 7.83
N TRP A 305 -11.34 -14.94 6.59
CA TRP A 305 -11.58 -13.52 6.26
C TRP A 305 -12.79 -12.95 7.00
N LYS A 306 -13.93 -13.64 6.98
CA LYS A 306 -15.13 -13.22 7.72
C LYS A 306 -14.86 -13.12 9.23
N ALA A 307 -14.17 -14.10 9.81
CA ALA A 307 -13.89 -14.16 11.25
C ALA A 307 -12.88 -13.09 11.71
N ALA A 308 -11.85 -12.81 10.92
CA ALA A 308 -10.83 -11.81 11.26
C ALA A 308 -11.31 -10.35 11.03
N ARG A 309 -12.26 -10.13 10.12
CA ARG A 309 -12.73 -8.79 9.72
C ARG A 309 -13.58 -8.11 10.79
N ARG A 310 -12.97 -7.19 11.55
CA ARG A 310 -13.63 -6.34 12.55
C ARG A 310 -13.90 -4.92 12.01
N GLY A 311 -14.96 -4.29 12.51
CA GLY A 311 -15.31 -2.90 12.21
C GLY A 311 -16.14 -2.69 10.93
N GLN A 312 -16.63 -1.46 10.74
CA GLN A 312 -17.36 -1.10 9.52
C GLN A 312 -16.41 -0.97 8.32
N THR A 313 -16.85 -1.52 7.20
CA THR A 313 -16.18 -1.46 5.90
C THR A 313 -17.03 -0.69 4.91
N VAL A 314 -16.41 0.25 4.20
CA VAL A 314 -17.00 0.97 3.05
C VAL A 314 -16.87 0.13 1.77
N PRO A 315 -17.75 0.31 0.76
CA PRO A 315 -18.93 1.21 0.75
C PRO A 315 -20.15 0.62 1.48
N THR A 316 -21.19 1.43 1.65
CA THR A 316 -22.54 0.99 2.05
C THR A 316 -23.42 0.74 0.82
N ILE A 317 -24.52 -0.02 0.98
CA ILE A 317 -25.45 -0.29 -0.14
C ILE A 317 -25.98 0.99 -0.79
N LYS A 318 -26.23 2.04 0.01
CA LYS A 318 -26.76 3.33 -0.46
C LYS A 318 -25.76 4.12 -1.30
N GLN A 319 -24.46 3.83 -1.18
CA GLN A 319 -23.41 4.45 -1.98
C GLN A 319 -23.21 3.74 -3.33
N LEU A 320 -23.65 2.48 -3.48
CA LEU A 320 -23.38 1.71 -4.69
C LEU A 320 -23.93 2.36 -5.97
N PRO A 321 -25.17 2.89 -6.07
CA PRO A 321 -25.65 3.52 -7.31
C PRO A 321 -24.78 4.70 -7.76
N GLN A 322 -24.36 5.57 -6.83
CA GLN A 322 -23.46 6.68 -7.14
C GLN A 322 -22.04 6.20 -7.48
N MET A 323 -21.55 5.12 -6.85
CA MET A 323 -20.28 4.52 -7.24
C MET A 323 -20.34 3.89 -8.63
N PHE A 324 -21.46 3.26 -9.02
CA PHE A 324 -21.66 2.74 -10.37
C PHE A 324 -21.51 3.86 -11.40
N GLU A 325 -22.15 5.02 -11.20
CA GLU A 325 -21.98 6.19 -12.08
C GLU A 325 -20.50 6.59 -12.20
N LEU A 326 -19.86 6.90 -11.07
CA LEU A 326 -18.51 7.45 -11.07
C LEU A 326 -17.48 6.48 -11.66
N LEU A 327 -17.66 5.17 -11.43
CA LEU A 327 -16.78 4.12 -11.95
C LEU A 327 -17.01 3.85 -13.44
N HIS A 328 -18.24 3.93 -13.96
CA HIS A 328 -18.47 3.82 -15.41
C HIS A 328 -17.94 5.03 -16.17
N LYS A 329 -18.08 6.24 -15.60
CA LYS A 329 -17.45 7.44 -16.14
C LYS A 329 -15.92 7.35 -16.09
N ASP A 330 -15.33 6.81 -15.03
CA ASP A 330 -13.89 6.53 -14.98
C ASP A 330 -13.46 5.51 -16.03
N ILE A 331 -14.18 4.39 -16.18
CA ILE A 331 -13.92 3.39 -17.23
C ILE A 331 -13.92 4.03 -18.61
N PHE A 332 -14.92 4.87 -18.90
CA PHE A 332 -14.98 5.64 -20.15
C PHE A 332 -13.76 6.56 -20.31
N ARG A 333 -13.40 7.35 -19.28
CA ARG A 333 -12.20 8.22 -19.32
C ARG A 333 -10.91 7.48 -19.65
N GLN A 334 -10.71 6.29 -19.10
CA GLN A 334 -9.49 5.51 -19.31
C GLN A 334 -9.47 4.72 -20.63
N THR A 335 -10.56 4.71 -21.40
CA THR A 335 -10.71 3.89 -22.62
C THR A 335 -11.15 4.68 -23.85
N TYR A 336 -11.64 5.91 -23.67
CA TYR A 336 -12.03 6.81 -24.75
C TYR A 336 -10.80 7.45 -25.40
N ASP A 337 -10.68 7.29 -26.72
CA ASP A 337 -9.56 7.80 -27.53
C ASP A 337 -9.96 8.97 -28.45
N GLY A 338 -11.19 9.48 -28.33
CA GLY A 338 -11.73 10.54 -29.18
C GLY A 338 -12.19 10.11 -30.58
N THR A 339 -12.05 8.84 -30.96
CA THR A 339 -12.40 8.37 -32.32
C THR A 339 -13.83 7.87 -32.46
N PHE A 340 -14.52 7.59 -31.36
CA PHE A 340 -15.88 7.07 -31.36
C PHE A 340 -16.92 8.16 -31.64
N PRO A 341 -17.79 8.00 -32.66
CA PRO A 341 -18.95 8.88 -32.83
C PRO A 341 -19.95 8.62 -31.70
N VAL A 342 -20.05 9.57 -30.77
CA VAL A 342 -21.15 9.62 -29.80
C VAL A 342 -22.45 9.78 -30.60
N PRO A 343 -23.49 8.94 -30.39
CA PRO A 343 -24.80 9.16 -31.00
C PRO A 343 -25.41 10.44 -30.41
N SER A 344 -25.24 11.56 -31.11
CA SER A 344 -25.78 12.85 -30.70
C SER A 344 -27.31 12.77 -30.64
N SER A 345 -27.89 12.97 -29.46
CA SER A 345 -29.33 12.94 -29.22
C SER A 345 -30.03 14.23 -29.68
N GLU A 346 -29.76 14.65 -30.92
CA GLU A 346 -30.43 15.76 -31.61
C GLU A 346 -31.17 15.24 -32.84
N GLU A 347 -32.28 14.53 -32.62
CA GLU A 347 -33.35 14.44 -33.63
C GLU A 347 -34.34 15.59 -33.36
N ASP A 348 -34.31 16.62 -34.22
CA ASP A 348 -35.47 17.08 -35.00
C ASP A 348 -35.25 18.48 -35.62
N GLU A 349 -35.22 18.57 -36.96
CA GLU A 349 -36.27 19.24 -37.75
C GLU A 349 -35.93 19.29 -39.26
N ASN A 350 -36.80 18.66 -40.07
CA ASN A 350 -37.10 18.94 -41.48
C ASN A 350 -36.00 19.43 -42.46
N THR A 351 -35.69 18.62 -43.48
CA THR A 351 -35.91 19.05 -44.88
C THR A 351 -36.05 17.88 -45.87
N ASP A 352 -36.81 18.13 -46.93
CA ASP A 352 -37.38 17.19 -47.90
C ASP A 352 -36.41 16.27 -48.70
N PHE A 353 -36.96 15.09 -49.04
CA PHE A 353 -36.83 14.34 -50.30
C PHE A 353 -35.76 14.78 -51.34
N ASP A 354 -34.86 13.86 -51.72
CA ASP A 354 -34.98 13.11 -53.00
C ASP A 354 -34.01 11.89 -53.09
N PRO A 355 -34.17 10.95 -54.05
CA PRO A 355 -33.68 9.57 -53.90
C PRO A 355 -32.30 9.21 -54.50
N LEU A 356 -31.81 8.05 -54.04
CA LEU A 356 -30.69 7.22 -54.51
C LEU A 356 -30.34 7.31 -56.02
N PRO A 357 -29.03 7.34 -56.36
CA PRO A 357 -28.50 6.79 -57.61
C PRO A 357 -27.91 5.38 -57.41
N SER A 358 -28.37 4.43 -58.22
CA SER A 358 -27.91 3.03 -58.21
C SER A 358 -26.62 2.81 -59.03
N GLN A 359 -25.61 2.14 -58.46
CA GLN A 359 -24.60 1.33 -59.19
C GLN A 359 -24.24 0.12 -58.30
N VAL A 360 -24.54 -1.14 -58.63
CA VAL A 360 -24.14 -2.01 -59.76
C VAL A 360 -22.76 -2.67 -59.56
N GLY A 361 -22.77 -4.01 -59.43
CA GLY A 361 -21.59 -4.88 -59.30
C GLY A 361 -21.55 -5.60 -57.93
N GLY A 362 -21.91 -6.88 -57.77
CA GLY A 362 -22.34 -7.88 -58.75
C GLY A 362 -21.27 -8.94 -59.01
N PHE A 363 -21.28 -10.02 -58.21
CA PHE A 363 -20.74 -11.33 -58.59
C PHE A 363 -21.56 -12.46 -57.97
N GLN A 364 -21.69 -13.57 -58.70
CA GLN A 364 -22.67 -14.63 -58.45
C GLN A 364 -22.10 -15.78 -57.61
N ALA A 365 -22.94 -16.37 -56.76
CA ALA A 365 -22.72 -17.73 -56.26
C ALA A 365 -23.11 -18.77 -57.34
N PRO A 366 -22.34 -19.86 -57.54
CA PRO A 366 -22.76 -21.00 -58.34
C PRO A 366 -23.58 -22.01 -57.49
N SER A 367 -24.54 -22.66 -58.13
CA SER A 367 -25.53 -23.54 -57.50
C SER A 367 -25.12 -25.02 -57.48
N GLN A 368 -25.53 -25.71 -56.41
CA GLN A 368 -26.07 -27.09 -56.35
C GLN A 368 -25.51 -28.23 -57.24
N SER A 369 -25.09 -29.31 -56.56
CA SER A 369 -25.36 -30.71 -56.92
C SER A 369 -25.36 -31.53 -55.61
N GLU A 370 -26.52 -31.93 -55.09
CA GLU A 370 -27.09 -33.30 -55.25
C GLU A 370 -26.20 -34.43 -54.70
N LEU A 371 -26.66 -35.09 -53.61
CA LEU A 371 -26.83 -36.56 -53.53
C LEU A 371 -27.45 -37.02 -52.18
N ASP A 372 -28.51 -37.82 -52.32
CA ASP A 372 -29.06 -38.91 -51.48
C ASP A 372 -29.37 -38.77 -49.96
N ASP A 373 -30.68 -38.69 -49.68
CA ASP A 373 -31.49 -39.72 -49.01
C ASP A 373 -30.93 -40.54 -47.82
N SER A 374 -31.61 -40.47 -46.66
CA SER A 374 -32.54 -41.56 -46.26
C SER A 374 -33.30 -41.34 -44.92
N TYR A 375 -34.61 -41.61 -44.95
CA TYR A 375 -35.49 -42.15 -43.86
C TYR A 375 -35.61 -41.39 -42.51
N GLN A 376 -36.79 -40.80 -42.19
CA GLN A 376 -37.96 -41.40 -41.49
C GLN A 376 -37.75 -41.65 -39.97
N ASP A 377 -38.73 -41.51 -39.05
CA ASP A 377 -40.12 -41.03 -39.06
C ASP A 377 -40.62 -40.93 -37.58
N GLY A 378 -41.62 -40.09 -37.29
CA GLY A 378 -42.42 -40.10 -36.04
C GLY A 378 -41.74 -39.67 -34.71
N THR A 379 -42.45 -39.14 -33.71
CA THR A 379 -43.89 -38.83 -33.59
C THR A 379 -44.14 -37.76 -32.52
N VAL A 380 -45.22 -37.00 -32.65
CA VAL A 380 -45.72 -35.99 -31.69
C VAL A 380 -46.45 -36.66 -30.52
N ALA A 381 -46.27 -36.17 -29.27
CA ALA A 381 -47.29 -36.19 -28.22
C ALA A 381 -46.96 -35.26 -27.01
N ASP A 382 -47.76 -34.19 -26.88
CA ASP A 382 -48.45 -33.68 -25.69
C ASP A 382 -47.77 -33.42 -24.31
N ILE A 383 -48.22 -32.28 -23.76
CA ILE A 383 -47.92 -31.66 -22.46
C ILE A 383 -48.70 -32.35 -21.33
N PRO A 384 -48.20 -32.34 -20.07
CA PRO A 384 -49.06 -31.84 -18.98
C PRO A 384 -48.43 -30.71 -18.15
N ILE A 385 -49.31 -29.86 -17.63
CA ILE A 385 -49.06 -28.71 -16.74
C ILE A 385 -49.28 -29.16 -15.27
N ASP A 386 -48.81 -28.35 -14.32
CA ASP A 386 -49.00 -28.40 -12.86
C ASP A 386 -48.28 -29.50 -12.05
N ASP A 387 -47.36 -29.09 -11.17
CA ASP A 387 -47.72 -28.93 -9.75
C ASP A 387 -46.68 -28.07 -8.99
N MET A 388 -47.14 -27.09 -8.19
CA MET A 388 -46.28 -26.31 -7.27
C MET A 388 -46.04 -27.05 -5.95
N PRO A 389 -45.07 -26.59 -5.15
CA PRO A 389 -45.52 -26.08 -3.86
C PRO A 389 -44.91 -24.73 -3.43
N MET A 390 -45.63 -24.08 -2.51
CA MET A 390 -45.42 -22.72 -2.01
C MET A 390 -44.26 -22.57 -1.01
N LEU A 391 -43.90 -21.30 -0.79
CA LEU A 391 -43.04 -20.75 0.26
C LEU A 391 -43.37 -21.26 1.68
N PRO A 392 -42.49 -20.97 2.66
CA PRO A 392 -42.85 -19.85 3.54
C PRO A 392 -41.81 -18.73 3.60
N ALA A 393 -42.29 -17.55 3.97
CA ALA A 393 -41.51 -16.35 4.30
C ALA A 393 -41.48 -16.15 5.83
N ASP A 394 -40.81 -15.07 6.26
CA ASP A 394 -40.64 -14.59 7.64
C ASP A 394 -39.69 -15.50 8.50
N ASP A 395 -38.86 -15.00 9.40
CA ASP A 395 -38.98 -13.81 10.27
C ASP A 395 -37.86 -12.76 10.15
N ALA A 396 -38.15 -11.57 10.71
CA ALA A 396 -37.26 -10.42 10.76
C ALA A 396 -36.69 -10.16 12.18
N MET A 397 -35.55 -9.45 12.21
CA MET A 397 -35.10 -8.52 13.26
C MET A 397 -35.30 -8.91 14.74
N GLU A 398 -34.20 -9.04 15.48
CA GLU A 398 -34.21 -8.60 16.89
C GLU A 398 -32.96 -7.83 17.30
N ILE A 399 -33.20 -6.70 17.97
CA ILE A 399 -32.21 -5.83 18.62
C ILE A 399 -32.38 -6.05 20.12
N CYS A 400 -31.31 -6.34 20.86
CA CYS A 400 -31.32 -6.19 22.31
C CYS A 400 -29.93 -5.83 22.86
N GLY A 401 -29.89 -4.80 23.71
CA GLY A 401 -28.82 -4.56 24.68
C GLY A 401 -29.40 -4.69 26.09
N GLY A 402 -28.57 -5.03 27.09
CA GLY A 402 -29.07 -5.26 28.45
C GLY A 402 -27.98 -5.49 29.51
N ASN A 403 -27.69 -4.42 30.25
CA ASN A 403 -26.83 -4.27 31.42
C ASN A 403 -26.67 -5.43 32.46
N VAL A 404 -25.42 -5.52 32.97
CA VAL A 404 -25.00 -5.56 34.40
C VAL A 404 -25.51 -6.67 35.35
N SER A 405 -24.57 -7.44 35.94
CA SER A 405 -24.35 -7.52 37.42
C SER A 405 -23.12 -8.35 37.83
N ASP A 406 -22.34 -7.78 38.76
CA ASP A 406 -21.57 -8.36 39.90
C ASP A 406 -20.33 -9.30 39.80
N LEU A 407 -19.49 -9.10 40.82
CA LEU A 407 -18.16 -9.65 41.20
C LEU A 407 -18.31 -10.98 42.03
N PRO A 408 -17.25 -11.68 42.57
CA PRO A 408 -15.87 -11.21 42.86
C PRO A 408 -14.66 -12.21 42.82
N ARG A 409 -13.46 -11.62 43.05
CA ARG A 409 -12.37 -12.03 43.99
C ARG A 409 -11.10 -12.82 43.56
N GLU A 410 -9.95 -12.16 43.85
CA GLU A 410 -8.71 -12.67 44.50
C GLU A 410 -7.77 -13.72 43.84
N ARG A 411 -6.53 -13.32 43.50
CA ARG A 411 -5.28 -13.63 44.26
C ARG A 411 -3.97 -13.14 43.60
N THR A 412 -3.07 -12.56 44.41
CA THR A 412 -1.61 -12.43 44.21
C THR A 412 -0.88 -13.46 45.09
N PRO A 413 0.35 -13.94 44.77
CA PRO A 413 1.63 -13.28 45.15
C PRO A 413 2.75 -13.52 44.08
N SER A 414 4.06 -13.18 44.18
CA SER A 414 4.93 -12.43 45.13
C SER A 414 6.27 -12.03 44.44
N HIS A 415 7.02 -11.11 45.05
CA HIS A 415 8.47 -10.83 44.82
C HIS A 415 9.37 -11.92 45.50
N PRO A 416 10.74 -11.97 45.43
CA PRO A 416 11.69 -10.83 45.56
C PRO A 416 12.99 -10.90 44.68
N GLU A 417 13.74 -9.80 44.47
CA GLU A 417 15.12 -9.51 45.00
C GLU A 417 16.32 -10.25 44.32
N SER A 418 17.55 -9.70 44.18
CA SER A 418 18.15 -8.39 44.53
C SER A 418 19.59 -8.21 43.97
N HIS A 419 20.16 -6.99 44.12
CA HIS A 419 21.62 -6.64 44.19
C HIS A 419 22.51 -6.90 42.93
N GLU A 420 23.66 -6.25 42.62
CA GLU A 420 24.38 -5.00 42.99
C GLU A 420 25.54 -4.80 41.95
N ARG A 421 26.32 -3.70 41.81
CA ARG A 421 26.48 -2.42 42.54
C ARG A 421 27.00 -1.27 41.64
N GLU A 422 26.86 -0.05 42.18
CA GLU A 422 27.52 1.25 41.91
C GLU A 422 29.08 1.27 41.87
N PRO A 423 29.81 2.36 41.48
CA PRO A 423 29.77 3.66 42.22
C PRO A 423 30.19 5.02 41.57
N ARG A 424 29.67 6.12 42.18
CA ARG A 424 30.31 7.47 42.45
C ARG A 424 30.47 8.48 41.28
N HIS A 425 30.38 9.82 41.47
CA HIS A 425 30.33 10.68 42.68
C HIS A 425 29.60 12.04 42.45
N ASN A 426 28.79 12.48 43.44
CA ASN A 426 28.61 13.84 44.06
C ASN A 426 28.50 15.13 43.18
N ALA A 427 27.78 16.22 43.56
CA ALA A 427 27.22 16.63 44.86
C ALA A 427 26.12 17.74 44.77
N LEU A 428 25.23 17.78 45.80
CA LEU A 428 24.59 18.97 46.44
C LEU A 428 23.66 19.90 45.61
N ALA A 429 22.50 20.35 46.11
CA ALA A 429 21.74 19.97 47.31
C ALA A 429 20.28 20.44 47.21
N ASP A 430 19.34 19.54 47.44
CA ASP A 430 17.99 19.82 47.93
C ASP A 430 17.70 18.83 49.07
N GLY A 431 17.02 19.28 50.12
CA GLY A 431 16.75 18.46 51.29
C GLY A 431 15.40 18.76 51.91
N GLU A 432 14.46 17.84 51.73
CA GLU A 432 13.33 17.67 52.65
C GLU A 432 13.57 16.39 53.46
N SER A 433 13.87 16.56 54.74
CA SER A 433 14.02 15.46 55.70
C SER A 433 12.70 15.21 56.41
N THR A 434 12.16 14.00 56.28
CA THR A 434 11.25 13.44 57.27
C THR A 434 12.05 12.95 58.47
N GLU A 435 11.75 13.43 59.68
CA GLU A 435 11.84 12.68 60.94
C GLU A 435 11.32 13.58 62.08
N ASP A 436 10.25 13.15 62.77
CA ASP A 436 10.34 12.77 64.19
C ASP A 436 8.96 12.37 64.75
N ASP A 437 8.73 11.06 64.77
CA ASP A 437 7.81 10.43 65.71
C ASP A 437 8.54 10.33 67.07
N GLN A 438 8.28 11.27 68.00
CA GLN A 438 8.54 11.06 69.43
C GLN A 438 7.92 12.13 70.34
N LEU A 439 6.81 11.78 71.00
CA LEU A 439 6.66 11.76 72.47
C LEU A 439 5.18 11.59 72.89
N SER A 440 4.56 10.49 72.45
CA SER A 440 3.46 9.90 73.22
C SER A 440 4.03 9.11 74.39
N ALA A 441 4.21 9.76 75.53
CA ALA A 441 4.67 9.13 76.77
C ALA A 441 3.82 9.57 77.97
N LEU A 442 3.51 8.63 78.86
CA LEU A 442 2.57 8.70 80.00
C LEU A 442 1.08 8.57 79.54
N SER A 443 0.49 7.37 79.43
CA SER A 443 0.49 6.23 80.37
C SER A 443 -0.10 6.61 81.75
N SER A 444 -0.95 5.82 82.43
CA SER A 444 -1.45 4.47 82.13
C SER A 444 -2.51 4.06 83.18
N PHE A 445 -3.61 3.41 82.76
CA PHE A 445 -4.48 2.55 83.59
C PHE A 445 -5.18 3.18 84.84
N PRO A 446 -6.10 2.46 85.54
CA PRO A 446 -6.88 1.29 85.13
C PRO A 446 -8.41 1.53 85.21
N GLY A 447 -9.20 0.62 84.64
CA GLY A 447 -10.64 0.57 84.90
C GLY A 447 -10.98 -0.25 86.16
N HIS A 448 -12.00 0.15 86.91
CA HIS A 448 -12.75 -0.77 87.76
C HIS A 448 -14.20 -0.34 88.02
N SER A 449 -14.99 -1.36 88.32
CA SER A 449 -16.45 -1.42 88.41
C SER A 449 -17.10 -0.57 89.52
N SER A 450 -18.30 -0.05 89.22
CA SER A 450 -19.46 0.10 90.11
C SER A 450 -19.54 1.19 91.21
N ARG A 451 -20.80 1.67 91.36
CA ARG A 451 -21.45 2.42 92.47
C ARG A 451 -21.30 3.96 92.56
N LEU A 452 -22.41 4.62 92.20
CA LEU A 452 -23.19 5.57 93.02
C LEU A 452 -22.43 6.42 94.07
N VAL A 453 -22.26 7.73 93.81
CA VAL A 453 -22.49 8.84 94.77
C VAL A 453 -22.92 10.11 93.99
N SER A 454 -23.85 10.89 94.54
CA SER A 454 -24.41 12.11 93.96
C SER A 454 -23.59 13.38 94.21
N THR A 455 -23.57 14.32 93.24
CA THR A 455 -23.49 15.81 93.42
C THR A 455 -22.23 16.42 94.10
N PRO A 456 -21.75 17.63 93.70
CA PRO A 456 -22.55 18.86 93.60
C PRO A 456 -22.35 19.73 92.35
N VAL A 457 -23.26 20.69 92.20
CA VAL A 457 -23.31 21.71 91.15
C VAL A 457 -22.04 22.57 91.18
N ALA A 458 -21.26 22.56 90.10
CA ALA A 458 -20.24 23.58 89.86
C ALA A 458 -20.93 24.89 89.43
N SER A 459 -20.61 26.00 90.10
CA SER A 459 -21.26 27.28 89.83
C SER A 459 -20.97 27.83 88.43
N GLU A 460 -21.98 28.46 87.84
CA GLU A 460 -22.03 29.06 86.50
C GLU A 460 -20.82 29.98 86.17
N ASN A 461 -20.25 30.64 87.17
CA ASN A 461 -19.05 31.49 87.08
C ASN A 461 -17.77 30.74 86.64
N THR A 462 -17.69 29.43 86.85
CA THR A 462 -16.50 28.64 86.49
C THR A 462 -16.51 28.24 85.00
N LEU A 463 -17.72 28.04 84.46
CA LEU A 463 -17.96 27.62 83.07
C LEU A 463 -17.80 28.81 82.12
N THR A 464 -18.37 29.96 82.47
CA THR A 464 -18.16 31.24 81.77
C THR A 464 -16.68 31.64 81.70
N ARG A 465 -15.91 31.45 82.77
CA ARG A 465 -14.46 31.76 82.76
C ARG A 465 -13.66 30.85 81.82
N ARG A 466 -14.02 29.56 81.68
CA ARG A 466 -13.39 28.65 80.70
C ARG A 466 -13.73 29.05 79.27
N LEU A 467 -15.02 29.30 78.98
CA LEU A 467 -15.48 29.77 77.67
C LEU A 467 -14.80 31.08 77.24
N GLN A 468 -14.58 32.01 78.18
CA GLN A 468 -13.87 33.27 77.87
C GLN A 468 -12.38 33.04 77.52
N VAL A 469 -11.72 32.08 78.15
CA VAL A 469 -10.33 31.71 77.83
C VAL A 469 -10.24 30.98 76.49
N GLU A 470 -11.15 30.05 76.20
CA GLU A 470 -11.23 29.38 74.89
C GLU A 470 -11.55 30.37 73.78
N LYS A 471 -12.50 31.29 74.00
CA LYS A 471 -12.79 32.39 73.06
C LYS A 471 -11.54 33.24 72.78
N SER A 472 -10.83 33.67 73.82
CA SER A 472 -9.59 34.45 73.68
C SER A 472 -8.48 33.67 72.96
N SER A 473 -8.45 32.34 73.10
CA SER A 473 -7.52 31.44 72.41
C SER A 473 -7.87 31.29 70.93
N LEU A 474 -9.16 31.12 70.62
CA LEU A 474 -9.68 31.05 69.26
C LEU A 474 -9.49 32.38 68.50
N GLU A 475 -9.77 33.53 69.14
CA GLU A 475 -9.52 34.86 68.56
C GLU A 475 -8.05 35.07 68.17
N ARG A 476 -7.10 34.59 69.00
CA ARG A 476 -5.67 34.59 68.65
C ARG A 476 -5.35 33.65 67.49
N ARG A 477 -5.94 32.46 67.45
CA ARG A 477 -5.73 31.51 66.34
C ARG A 477 -6.30 32.05 65.02
N VAL A 478 -7.45 32.72 65.05
CA VAL A 478 -8.04 33.40 63.90
C VAL A 478 -7.10 34.49 63.39
N THR A 479 -6.62 35.39 64.26
CA THR A 479 -5.69 36.47 63.83
C THR A 479 -4.37 35.95 63.26
N VAL A 480 -3.82 34.83 63.77
CA VAL A 480 -2.64 34.19 63.16
C VAL A 480 -2.96 33.65 61.77
N LEU A 481 -4.07 32.91 61.62
CA LEU A 481 -4.48 32.36 60.31
C LEU A 481 -4.81 33.47 59.29
N GLU A 482 -5.40 34.58 59.72
CA GLU A 482 -5.61 35.77 58.87
C GLU A 482 -4.29 36.35 58.35
N THR A 483 -3.24 36.40 59.20
CA THR A 483 -1.91 36.84 58.75
C THR A 483 -1.21 35.84 57.83
N GLU A 484 -1.37 34.53 58.06
CA GLU A 484 -0.82 33.50 57.17
C GLU A 484 -1.50 33.51 55.80
N VAL A 485 -2.83 33.63 55.76
CA VAL A 485 -3.60 33.77 54.50
C VAL A 485 -3.19 35.04 53.74
N SER A 486 -2.99 36.16 54.43
CA SER A 486 -2.51 37.40 53.81
C SER A 486 -1.09 37.26 53.21
N ASN A 487 -0.19 36.56 53.91
CA ASN A 487 1.17 36.28 53.42
C ASN A 487 1.17 35.33 52.22
N LEU A 488 0.36 34.26 52.26
CA LEU A 488 0.21 33.33 51.13
C LEU A 488 -0.40 34.02 49.91
N GLN A 489 -1.38 34.90 50.10
CA GLN A 489 -1.95 35.71 49.01
C GLN A 489 -0.88 36.61 48.38
N ALA A 490 -0.06 37.30 49.20
CA ALA A 490 1.04 38.12 48.70
C ALA A 490 2.09 37.31 47.91
N GLN A 491 2.35 36.06 48.32
CA GLN A 491 3.24 35.14 47.60
C GLN A 491 2.65 34.69 46.25
N ILE A 492 1.35 34.38 46.20
CA ILE A 492 0.62 34.07 44.96
C ILE A 492 0.62 35.27 44.01
N ASP A 493 0.40 36.48 44.53
CA ASP A 493 0.41 37.73 43.76
C ASP A 493 1.82 38.06 43.24
N GLN A 494 2.88 37.65 43.94
CA GLN A 494 4.26 37.77 43.47
C GLN A 494 4.57 36.75 42.37
N MET A 495 4.28 35.46 42.57
CA MET A 495 4.44 34.42 41.55
C MET A 495 3.66 34.75 40.26
N SER A 496 2.47 35.33 40.39
CA SER A 496 1.65 35.77 39.25
C SER A 496 2.32 36.90 38.46
N ARG A 497 2.97 37.86 39.15
CA ARG A 497 3.73 38.95 38.52
C ARG A 497 5.01 38.45 37.85
N ASP A 498 5.73 37.53 38.48
CA ASP A 498 6.96 36.95 37.92
C ASP A 498 6.66 36.08 36.68
N SER A 499 5.56 35.30 36.73
CA SER A 499 5.04 34.56 35.58
C SER A 499 4.64 35.49 34.43
N ALA A 500 3.93 36.60 34.72
CA ALA A 500 3.58 37.60 33.72
C ALA A 500 4.82 38.28 33.11
N HIS A 501 5.85 38.57 33.91
CA HIS A 501 7.10 39.14 33.41
C HIS A 501 7.87 38.16 32.51
N GLN A 502 7.93 36.87 32.88
CA GLN A 502 8.50 35.84 32.01
C GLN A 502 7.70 35.74 30.69
N GLN A 503 6.36 35.74 30.75
CA GLN A 503 5.54 35.73 29.53
C GLN A 503 5.82 36.94 28.62
N THR A 504 6.04 38.14 29.17
CA THR A 504 6.41 39.29 28.34
C THR A 504 7.81 39.16 27.74
N GLU A 505 8.81 38.71 28.50
CA GLU A 505 10.17 38.50 27.98
C GLU A 505 10.20 37.43 26.86
N TRP A 506 9.49 36.32 27.05
CA TRP A 506 9.37 35.27 26.03
C TRP A 506 8.63 35.78 24.78
N ALA A 507 7.60 36.62 24.93
CA ALA A 507 6.91 37.23 23.80
C ALA A 507 7.79 38.23 23.03
N GLU A 508 8.65 38.99 23.71
CA GLU A 508 9.62 39.88 23.06
C GLU A 508 10.72 39.09 22.32
N ARG A 509 11.27 38.04 22.94
CA ARG A 509 12.21 37.12 22.29
C ARG A 509 11.60 36.44 21.07
N PHE A 510 10.32 36.03 21.14
CA PHE A 510 9.60 35.45 20.01
C PHE A 510 9.45 36.44 18.85
N LYS A 511 9.03 37.69 19.13
CA LYS A 511 8.95 38.76 18.12
C LYS A 511 10.31 39.06 17.48
N ALA A 512 11.39 39.05 18.25
CA ALA A 512 12.75 39.24 17.72
C ALA A 512 13.14 38.11 16.76
N LEU A 513 12.84 36.85 17.10
CA LEU A 513 13.08 35.69 16.24
C LEU A 513 12.19 35.67 14.98
N GLU A 514 10.93 36.13 15.07
CA GLU A 514 10.07 36.31 13.89
C GLU A 514 10.59 37.42 12.96
N LEU A 515 11.11 38.52 13.51
CA LEU A 515 11.73 39.60 12.73
C LEU A 515 13.03 39.12 12.06
N GLU A 516 13.87 38.36 12.77
CA GLU A 516 15.07 37.73 12.20
C GLU A 516 14.71 36.76 11.08
N LYS A 517 13.75 35.86 11.31
CA LYS A 517 13.23 34.92 10.29
C LYS A 517 12.71 35.67 9.06
N SER A 518 11.96 36.75 9.25
CA SER A 518 11.43 37.57 8.16
C SER A 518 12.54 38.27 7.38
N THR A 519 13.57 38.77 8.07
CA THR A 519 14.74 39.41 7.46
C THR A 519 15.59 38.42 6.67
N LEU A 520 15.72 37.18 7.15
CA LEU A 520 16.41 36.11 6.42
C LEU A 520 15.63 35.68 5.18
N LEU A 521 14.30 35.51 5.30
CA LEU A 521 13.43 35.19 4.16
C LEU A 521 13.45 36.28 3.09
N ALA A 522 13.55 37.56 3.45
CA ALA A 522 13.63 38.69 2.52
C ALA A 522 14.92 38.75 1.69
N ARG A 523 15.94 37.93 2.01
CA ARG A 523 17.17 37.79 1.22
C ARG A 523 17.09 36.67 0.18
N ILE A 524 16.01 35.88 0.20
CA ILE A 524 15.82 34.73 -0.68
C ILE A 524 15.02 35.18 -1.91
N PRO A 525 15.41 34.79 -3.13
CA PRO A 525 14.67 35.11 -4.35
C PRO A 525 13.18 34.71 -4.29
N ASP A 526 12.29 35.60 -4.73
CA ASP A 526 10.83 35.38 -4.68
C ASP A 526 10.38 34.15 -5.50
N ASN A 527 11.06 33.85 -6.61
CA ASN A 527 10.83 32.62 -7.39
C ASN A 527 11.14 31.37 -6.53
N ALA A 528 12.25 31.34 -5.79
CA ALA A 528 12.57 30.24 -4.88
C ALA A 528 11.55 30.12 -3.73
N LEU A 529 11.05 31.24 -3.19
CA LEU A 529 9.95 31.25 -2.21
C LEU A 529 8.63 30.72 -2.79
N ASN A 530 8.32 31.03 -4.05
CA ASN A 530 7.14 30.50 -4.76
C ASN A 530 7.27 28.99 -5.01
N LEU A 531 8.42 28.53 -5.51
CA LEU A 531 8.75 27.13 -5.68
C LEU A 531 8.65 26.35 -4.36
N ALA A 532 9.23 26.87 -3.27
CA ALA A 532 9.13 26.27 -1.95
C ALA A 532 7.67 26.09 -1.48
N ARG A 533 6.79 27.07 -1.73
CA ARG A 533 5.34 26.92 -1.44
C ARG A 533 4.71 25.82 -2.30
N LYS A 534 5.04 25.73 -3.60
CA LYS A 534 4.55 24.68 -4.50
C LYS A 534 4.96 23.29 -4.02
N ILE A 535 6.25 23.11 -3.69
CA ILE A 535 6.79 21.85 -3.16
C ILE A 535 6.07 21.47 -1.85
N LEU A 536 5.93 22.40 -0.90
CA LEU A 536 5.28 22.15 0.39
C LEU A 536 3.77 21.90 0.30
N ALA A 537 3.09 22.40 -0.74
CA ALA A 537 1.68 22.13 -1.01
C ALA A 537 1.46 20.74 -1.64
N GLN A 538 2.37 20.31 -2.52
CA GLN A 538 2.36 18.96 -3.10
C GLN A 538 2.78 17.89 -2.07
N ASN A 539 3.66 18.25 -1.14
CA ASN A 539 4.24 17.35 -0.14
C ASN A 539 3.78 17.71 1.27
N PRO A 540 2.67 17.13 1.78
CA PRO A 540 2.14 17.44 3.10
C PRO A 540 3.09 16.98 4.23
N PRO A 541 2.94 17.53 5.46
CA PRO A 541 3.82 17.17 6.57
C PRO A 541 3.81 15.68 6.93
N VAL A 542 4.98 15.13 7.22
CA VAL A 542 5.14 13.69 7.49
C VAL A 542 4.76 13.37 8.93
N ASN A 543 3.77 12.50 9.12
CA ASN A 543 3.30 12.02 10.42
C ASN A 543 3.78 10.59 10.73
N GLU A 544 3.60 10.12 11.97
CA GLU A 544 4.05 8.79 12.41
C GLU A 544 3.41 7.62 11.64
N ALA A 545 2.17 7.76 11.17
CA ALA A 545 1.53 6.74 10.33
C ALA A 545 2.22 6.62 8.96
N THR A 546 2.66 7.74 8.39
CA THR A 546 3.46 7.77 7.15
C THR A 546 4.81 7.11 7.37
N VAL A 547 5.49 7.39 8.49
CA VAL A 547 6.76 6.73 8.84
C VAL A 547 6.58 5.22 9.05
N ASN A 548 5.53 4.77 9.74
CA ASN A 548 5.26 3.35 9.93
C ASN A 548 4.92 2.63 8.62
N ARG A 549 4.27 3.31 7.67
CA ARG A 549 4.08 2.80 6.30
C ARG A 549 5.41 2.59 5.56
N ILE A 550 6.36 3.50 5.71
CA ILE A 550 7.66 3.47 5.02
C ILE A 550 8.63 2.47 5.66
N LEU A 551 8.69 2.42 7.00
CA LEU A 551 9.65 1.59 7.74
C LEU A 551 9.14 0.18 8.09
N GLY A 552 7.87 -0.13 7.80
CA GLY A 552 7.18 -1.31 8.35
C GLY A 552 6.91 -1.19 9.86
N GLU A 553 6.10 -2.08 10.42
CA GLU A 553 5.79 -2.07 11.87
C GLU A 553 7.04 -2.27 12.75
N PRO A 554 7.08 -1.76 14.00
CA PRO A 554 8.23 -1.93 14.90
C PRO A 554 8.56 -3.38 15.23
N HIS A 555 7.56 -4.27 15.13
CA HIS A 555 7.69 -5.70 15.31
C HIS A 555 7.39 -6.37 13.96
N PRO A 556 8.38 -7.04 13.33
CA PRO A 556 8.15 -7.75 12.08
C PRO A 556 7.17 -8.90 12.31
N HIS A 557 6.22 -9.04 11.40
CA HIS A 557 5.33 -10.19 11.38
C HIS A 557 6.11 -11.40 10.87
N PHE A 558 6.05 -12.52 11.60
CA PHE A 558 6.68 -13.76 11.18
C PHE A 558 5.69 -14.60 10.39
N ASP A 559 6.10 -15.02 9.20
CA ASP A 559 5.37 -15.93 8.33
C ASP A 559 6.33 -16.99 7.74
N ASN A 560 5.91 -17.71 6.70
CA ASN A 560 6.72 -18.76 6.07
C ASN A 560 7.93 -18.17 5.30
N ASP A 561 7.79 -16.95 4.78
CA ASP A 561 8.82 -16.30 3.98
C ASP A 561 9.77 -15.47 4.87
N TRP A 562 9.27 -14.88 5.95
CA TRP A 562 10.05 -14.17 6.97
C TRP A 562 10.00 -14.89 8.33
N THR A 563 10.78 -15.96 8.46
CA THR A 563 10.85 -16.74 9.71
C THR A 563 11.63 -16.01 10.81
N ARG A 564 11.41 -16.40 12.08
CA ARG A 564 12.20 -15.89 13.21
C ARG A 564 13.70 -16.07 13.00
N ALA A 565 14.15 -17.18 12.41
CA ALA A 565 15.56 -17.41 12.11
C ALA A 565 16.16 -16.42 11.08
N LYS A 566 15.34 -15.90 10.15
CA LYS A 566 15.75 -14.82 9.22
C LYS A 566 15.85 -13.48 9.94
N GLU A 567 14.90 -13.14 10.82
CA GLU A 567 15.01 -11.94 11.65
C GLU A 567 16.18 -12.02 12.63
N ASP A 568 16.43 -13.18 13.26
CA ASP A 568 17.60 -13.40 14.12
C ASP A 568 18.92 -13.32 13.31
N ALA A 569 18.88 -13.54 11.99
CA ALA A 569 20.02 -13.29 11.10
C ALA A 569 20.19 -11.80 10.79
N VAL A 570 19.10 -11.06 10.57
CA VAL A 570 19.13 -9.59 10.43
C VAL A 570 19.58 -8.90 11.72
N GLU A 571 19.10 -9.37 12.88
CA GLU A 571 19.52 -8.87 14.19
C GLU A 571 21.01 -9.12 14.42
N ARG A 572 21.50 -10.34 14.12
CA ARG A 572 22.94 -10.62 14.16
C ARG A 572 23.73 -9.73 13.22
N LYS A 573 23.33 -9.59 11.95
CA LYS A 573 23.99 -8.65 10.99
C LYS A 573 24.04 -7.23 11.56
N PHE A 574 22.93 -6.73 12.10
CA PHE A 574 22.83 -5.40 12.70
C PHE A 574 23.76 -5.22 13.91
N GLN A 575 23.93 -6.26 14.73
CA GLN A 575 24.82 -6.26 15.89
C GLN A 575 26.31 -6.42 15.51
N THR A 576 26.64 -7.26 14.51
CA THR A 576 28.03 -7.55 14.16
C THR A 576 28.64 -6.59 13.16
N ALA A 577 27.85 -6.00 12.25
CA ALA A 577 28.33 -5.10 11.19
C ALA A 577 28.31 -3.62 11.61
N GLY A 578 28.73 -3.29 12.84
CA GLY A 578 28.88 -1.92 13.34
C GLY A 578 27.60 -1.07 13.51
N HIS A 579 26.51 -1.42 12.81
CA HIS A 579 25.26 -0.65 12.75
C HIS A 579 24.63 -0.36 14.12
N LEU A 580 24.70 -1.32 15.06
CA LEU A 580 24.27 -1.07 16.44
C LEU A 580 25.06 0.09 17.06
N GLN A 581 26.39 -0.02 17.14
CA GLN A 581 27.26 0.99 17.77
C GLN A 581 27.07 2.38 17.14
N SER A 582 27.04 2.43 15.81
CA SER A 582 26.72 3.64 15.04
C SER A 582 25.32 4.21 15.35
N SER A 583 24.31 3.37 15.55
CA SER A 583 22.94 3.80 15.90
C SER A 583 22.78 4.22 17.36
N GLU A 584 23.56 3.65 18.28
CA GLU A 584 23.53 4.03 19.71
C GLU A 584 24.06 5.44 19.95
N MET A 585 24.98 5.91 19.10
CA MET A 585 25.52 7.28 19.17
C MET A 585 24.50 8.38 18.80
N ILE A 586 23.34 8.05 18.20
CA ILE A 586 22.38 9.03 17.66
C ILE A 586 21.57 9.69 18.78
N GLU A 587 22.21 10.53 19.59
CA GLU A 587 21.61 11.25 20.71
C GLU A 587 22.09 12.71 20.81
N GLY A 588 21.23 13.57 21.39
CA GLY A 588 21.57 14.97 21.63
C GLY A 588 21.64 15.87 20.39
N ALA A 589 22.20 17.07 20.56
CA ALA A 589 22.10 18.15 19.58
C ALA A 589 22.97 17.98 18.31
N GLY A 590 23.99 17.12 18.34
CA GLY A 590 24.90 16.88 17.21
C GLY A 590 24.20 16.33 15.96
N PHE A 591 23.14 15.52 16.16
CA PHE A 591 22.39 14.87 15.08
C PHE A 591 21.22 15.70 14.53
N LYS A 592 21.16 17.00 14.85
CA LYS A 592 20.21 17.94 14.21
C LYS A 592 20.26 17.89 12.66
N PRO A 593 21.43 17.80 12.00
CA PRO A 593 21.50 17.64 10.54
C PRO A 593 20.96 16.29 10.05
N LEU A 594 21.16 15.19 10.78
CA LEU A 594 20.61 13.89 10.42
C LEU A 594 19.07 13.90 10.54
N ARG A 595 18.50 14.51 11.59
CA ARG A 595 17.05 14.74 11.68
C ARG A 595 16.52 15.58 10.52
N GLU A 596 17.28 16.59 10.12
CA GLU A 596 16.92 17.46 9.01
C GLU A 596 16.87 16.69 7.69
N LEU A 597 17.88 15.88 7.40
CA LEU A 597 17.90 14.97 6.23
C LEU A 597 16.68 14.03 6.26
N TRP A 598 16.41 13.39 7.40
CA TRP A 598 15.24 12.54 7.58
C TRP A 598 13.91 13.25 7.26
N ARG A 599 13.73 14.49 7.73
CA ARG A 599 12.54 15.30 7.45
C ARG A 599 12.43 15.68 5.98
N VAL A 600 13.55 15.92 5.30
CA VAL A 600 13.58 16.25 3.87
C VAL A 600 13.29 15.02 3.02
N SER A 601 14.04 13.92 3.19
CA SER A 601 13.88 12.69 2.39
C SER A 601 12.48 12.09 2.53
N LEU A 602 11.96 11.96 3.76
CA LEU A 602 10.62 11.40 3.98
C LEU A 602 9.51 12.29 3.38
N ARG A 603 9.74 13.61 3.29
CA ARG A 603 8.74 14.56 2.81
C ARG A 603 8.77 14.72 1.30
N ILE A 604 9.94 14.70 0.67
CA ILE A 604 10.10 14.93 -0.78
C ILE A 604 10.08 13.63 -1.58
N PHE A 605 10.67 12.56 -1.07
CA PHE A 605 10.76 11.27 -1.76
C PHE A 605 9.91 10.15 -1.13
N GLY A 606 9.37 10.36 0.08
CA GLY A 606 8.68 9.30 0.81
C GLY A 606 9.62 8.18 1.30
N GLU A 607 10.93 8.40 1.29
CA GLU A 607 11.94 7.39 1.63
C GLU A 607 12.78 7.77 2.85
N ALA A 608 13.26 6.75 3.57
CA ALA A 608 14.16 6.93 4.70
C ALA A 608 15.63 6.92 4.23
N PRO A 609 16.50 7.83 4.71
CA PRO A 609 17.89 7.90 4.25
C PRO A 609 18.69 6.58 4.34
N PRO A 610 18.56 5.74 5.39
CA PRO A 610 19.26 4.46 5.45
C PRO A 610 18.71 3.36 4.53
N ILE A 611 17.64 3.61 3.78
CA ILE A 611 17.15 2.74 2.71
C ILE A 611 17.67 3.29 1.38
N MET A 612 17.37 4.57 1.09
CA MET A 612 17.76 5.30 -0.11
C MET A 612 19.28 5.26 -0.38
N LEU A 613 20.10 5.38 0.66
CA LEU A 613 21.58 5.47 0.59
C LEU A 613 22.27 4.20 1.10
N SER A 614 21.74 3.03 0.72
CA SER A 614 22.23 1.71 1.15
C SER A 614 22.59 0.82 -0.04
N ARG A 615 23.16 -0.38 0.25
CA ARG A 615 23.54 -1.36 -0.77
C ARG A 615 22.37 -1.84 -1.63
N LEU A 616 21.12 -1.66 -1.18
CA LEU A 616 19.91 -1.84 -1.99
C LEU A 616 19.87 -0.95 -3.24
N SER A 617 20.38 0.26 -3.10
CA SER A 617 20.56 1.26 -4.16
C SER A 617 21.92 1.13 -4.85
N TRP A 618 22.66 0.04 -4.58
CA TRP A 618 24.04 -0.19 -5.01
C TRP A 618 25.02 0.95 -4.68
N ILE A 619 24.73 1.74 -3.64
CA ILE A 619 25.60 2.81 -3.16
C ILE A 619 25.91 2.66 -1.67
N GLN A 620 27.10 3.09 -1.23
CA GLN A 620 27.43 3.15 0.18
C GLN A 620 28.27 4.41 0.47
N PHE A 621 27.94 5.11 1.56
CA PHE A 621 28.74 6.26 1.99
C PHE A 621 30.11 5.81 2.54
N VAL A 622 31.17 6.49 2.11
CA VAL A 622 32.54 6.33 2.61
C VAL A 622 33.10 7.75 2.88
N PRO A 623 33.46 8.12 4.12
CA PRO A 623 33.94 9.47 4.40
C PRO A 623 35.32 9.74 3.80
N GLU A 624 35.56 10.98 3.35
CA GLU A 624 36.82 11.40 2.70
C GLU A 624 38.07 11.23 3.59
N SER A 625 37.93 11.37 4.92
CA SER A 625 38.99 11.07 5.89
C SER A 625 38.47 10.15 7.00
N PRO A 626 39.06 8.94 7.18
CA PRO A 626 38.68 8.01 8.23
C PRO A 626 39.25 8.37 9.62
N GLU A 627 39.94 9.50 9.78
CA GLU A 627 40.60 9.88 11.04
C GLU A 627 39.62 10.32 12.15
N SER A 628 38.35 10.58 11.85
CA SER A 628 37.34 10.94 12.86
C SER A 628 36.53 9.73 13.35
N ASP A 629 36.95 9.19 14.51
CA ASP A 629 36.21 8.24 15.35
C ASP A 629 35.61 7.02 14.61
N SER A 630 36.37 5.92 14.55
CA SER A 630 36.07 4.64 13.86
C SER A 630 34.88 3.84 14.46
N ARG A 631 33.90 4.53 15.03
CA ARG A 631 32.73 4.01 15.74
C ARG A 631 31.42 4.42 15.03
N ALA A 632 31.50 5.40 14.14
CA ALA A 632 30.38 5.98 13.40
C ALA A 632 30.41 5.69 11.88
N GLU A 633 31.13 4.64 11.45
CA GLU A 633 31.35 4.28 10.03
C GLU A 633 30.06 4.13 9.19
N HIS A 634 28.91 3.90 9.83
CA HIS A 634 27.61 3.74 9.15
C HIS A 634 26.66 4.94 9.32
N VAL A 635 27.11 6.08 9.88
CA VAL A 635 26.31 7.31 9.98
C VAL A 635 26.90 8.42 9.12
N LEU A 636 26.06 9.01 8.27
CA LEU A 636 26.41 10.18 7.44
C LEU A 636 26.96 11.32 8.30
N THR A 637 28.04 11.95 7.86
CA THR A 637 28.63 13.09 8.59
C THR A 637 27.63 14.24 8.72
N PRO A 638 27.76 15.12 9.73
CA PRO A 638 26.91 16.30 9.85
C PRO A 638 26.98 17.24 8.64
N GLN A 639 28.07 17.20 7.87
CA GLN A 639 28.24 17.96 6.64
C GLN A 639 27.50 17.30 5.48
N MET A 640 27.74 16.01 5.22
CA MET A 640 27.02 15.19 4.24
C MET A 640 25.50 15.31 4.43
N CYS A 641 25.02 15.23 5.68
CA CYS A 641 23.60 15.43 5.99
C CYS A 641 23.05 16.79 5.53
N ARG A 642 23.83 17.88 5.64
CA ARG A 642 23.41 19.23 5.19
C ARG A 642 23.37 19.33 3.67
N GLU A 643 24.36 18.76 2.98
CA GLU A 643 24.45 18.82 1.53
C GLU A 643 23.34 18.00 0.87
N LEU A 644 23.13 16.76 1.32
CA LEU A 644 22.00 15.93 0.88
C LEU A 644 20.65 16.62 1.17
N SER A 645 20.46 17.20 2.37
CA SER A 645 19.23 17.94 2.69
C SER A 645 18.97 19.12 1.75
N ALA A 646 20.02 19.76 1.24
CA ALA A 646 19.88 20.88 0.32
C ALA A 646 19.63 20.41 -1.12
N LEU A 647 20.37 19.40 -1.57
CA LEU A 647 20.22 18.81 -2.91
C LEU A 647 18.82 18.24 -3.14
N ILE A 648 18.29 17.44 -2.21
CA ILE A 648 17.02 16.70 -2.37
C ILE A 648 15.82 17.61 -2.69
N VAL A 649 15.83 18.87 -2.23
CA VAL A 649 14.72 19.81 -2.45
C VAL A 649 14.75 20.43 -3.87
N HIS A 650 15.84 20.27 -4.62
CA HIS A 650 15.96 20.85 -5.96
C HIS A 650 14.94 20.24 -6.95
N PRO A 651 14.24 21.04 -7.77
CA PRO A 651 13.17 20.57 -8.65
C PRO A 651 13.64 19.58 -9.74
N ILE A 652 14.94 19.52 -10.06
CA ILE A 652 15.47 18.65 -11.12
C ILE A 652 15.19 17.16 -10.90
N TRP A 653 15.02 16.73 -9.64
CA TRP A 653 14.71 15.34 -9.30
C TRP A 653 13.24 14.98 -9.52
N GLN A 654 12.35 15.95 -9.72
CA GLN A 654 10.91 15.73 -9.93
C GLN A 654 10.24 14.87 -8.83
N GLN A 655 10.75 14.95 -7.59
CA GLN A 655 10.32 14.12 -6.44
C GLN A 655 10.65 12.62 -6.57
N ASP A 656 11.57 12.27 -7.46
CA ASP A 656 12.06 10.91 -7.69
C ASP A 656 13.40 10.64 -6.99
N SER A 657 13.41 9.69 -6.06
CA SER A 657 14.61 9.23 -5.35
C SER A 657 15.60 8.50 -6.27
N GLY A 658 15.10 7.79 -7.27
CA GLY A 658 15.90 7.07 -8.27
C GLY A 658 16.73 8.02 -9.10
N LEU A 659 16.14 9.09 -9.65
CA LEU A 659 16.90 10.10 -10.41
C LEU A 659 18.00 10.77 -9.57
N PHE A 660 17.75 11.01 -8.28
CA PHE A 660 18.74 11.54 -7.36
C PHE A 660 19.88 10.56 -7.08
N VAL A 661 19.55 9.29 -6.82
CA VAL A 661 20.51 8.20 -6.57
C VAL A 661 21.34 7.89 -7.82
N ASP A 662 20.72 7.87 -9.01
CA ASP A 662 21.40 7.65 -10.29
C ASP A 662 22.44 8.75 -10.57
N ALA A 663 22.09 10.01 -10.28
CA ALA A 663 23.01 11.14 -10.44
C ALA A 663 24.16 11.12 -9.41
N LEU A 664 23.89 10.73 -8.16
CA LEU A 664 24.92 10.53 -7.14
C LEU A 664 25.86 9.36 -7.49
N THR A 665 25.31 8.27 -8.02
CA THR A 665 26.07 7.12 -8.51
C THR A 665 26.96 7.53 -9.69
N PHE A 666 26.43 8.29 -10.65
CA PHE A 666 27.19 8.79 -11.79
C PHE A 666 28.34 9.72 -11.35
N ALA A 667 28.10 10.61 -10.38
CA ALA A 667 29.15 11.46 -9.80
C ALA A 667 30.29 10.62 -9.19
N ALA A 668 29.95 9.62 -8.38
CA ALA A 668 30.91 8.72 -7.76
C ALA A 668 31.69 7.88 -8.79
N VAL A 669 31.04 7.33 -9.81
CA VAL A 669 31.73 6.59 -10.89
C VAL A 669 32.68 7.50 -11.68
N CYS A 670 32.30 8.76 -11.93
CA CYS A 670 33.19 9.73 -12.58
C CYS A 670 34.39 10.09 -11.69
N ARG A 671 34.20 10.30 -10.38
CA ARG A 671 35.29 10.51 -9.43
C ARG A 671 36.24 9.32 -9.38
N LEU A 672 35.72 8.10 -9.26
CA LEU A 672 36.53 6.88 -9.11
C LEU A 672 37.19 6.43 -10.44
N ASN A 673 36.74 6.99 -11.56
CA ASN A 673 37.21 6.67 -12.92
C ASN A 673 37.23 5.16 -13.22
N VAL A 674 36.18 4.46 -12.78
CA VAL A 674 36.09 3.00 -12.85
C VAL A 674 35.78 2.58 -14.28
N LEU A 675 36.61 1.69 -14.83
CA LEU A 675 36.43 1.09 -16.15
C LEU A 675 35.70 -0.28 -16.10
N ARG A 676 35.00 -0.60 -15.02
CA ARG A 676 34.17 -1.82 -14.92
C ARG A 676 32.72 -1.47 -15.25
N ASP A 677 31.99 -2.35 -15.94
CA ASP A 677 30.52 -2.22 -15.97
C ASP A 677 29.97 -2.53 -14.57
N LEU A 678 29.61 -1.48 -13.84
CA LEU A 678 28.97 -1.54 -12.53
C LEU A 678 27.46 -1.77 -12.63
N ARG A 679 26.96 -2.14 -13.83
CA ARG A 679 25.54 -2.32 -14.17
C ARG A 679 24.69 -1.07 -13.91
N GLN A 680 25.32 0.11 -13.90
CA GLN A 680 24.61 1.37 -13.83
C GLN A 680 23.78 1.52 -15.12
N ARG A 681 22.46 1.58 -14.97
CA ARG A 681 21.49 1.83 -16.04
C ARG A 681 20.45 2.79 -15.50
N PHE A 682 20.14 3.82 -16.27
CA PHE A 682 19.16 4.83 -15.89
C PHE A 682 17.73 4.28 -16.06
N GLY A 683 16.86 4.50 -15.07
CA GLY A 683 15.47 4.03 -15.09
C GLY A 683 14.60 4.69 -16.17
N ASP A 684 13.40 4.15 -16.39
CA ASP A 684 12.55 4.49 -17.56
C ASP A 684 12.24 5.98 -17.70
N LYS A 685 12.02 6.69 -16.57
CA LYS A 685 11.81 8.15 -16.56
C LYS A 685 13.00 8.91 -17.15
N ALA A 686 14.23 8.44 -16.94
CA ALA A 686 15.43 9.02 -17.55
C ALA A 686 15.62 8.57 -19.01
N GLN A 687 15.12 7.39 -19.41
CA GLN A 687 15.14 6.92 -20.80
C GLN A 687 14.18 7.68 -21.75
N THR A 688 13.30 8.53 -21.20
CA THR A 688 12.61 9.57 -21.99
C THR A 688 13.62 10.49 -22.70
N CYS A 689 14.80 10.71 -22.11
CA CYS A 689 15.90 11.42 -22.76
C CYS A 689 16.62 10.53 -23.79
N PRO A 690 16.70 10.95 -25.07
CA PRO A 690 17.38 10.14 -26.10
C PRO A 690 18.87 9.91 -25.82
N ALA A 691 19.56 10.89 -25.22
CA ALA A 691 20.98 10.76 -24.87
C ALA A 691 21.21 9.74 -23.73
N LEU A 692 20.29 9.63 -22.77
CA LEU A 692 20.40 8.64 -21.68
C LEU A 692 19.94 7.25 -22.13
N ARG A 693 18.94 7.18 -23.03
CA ARG A 693 18.57 5.93 -23.72
C ARG A 693 19.74 5.39 -24.52
N ARG A 694 20.42 6.22 -25.31
CA ARG A 694 21.62 5.85 -26.08
C ARG A 694 22.77 5.42 -25.16
N LEU A 695 22.99 6.13 -24.05
CA LEU A 695 23.97 5.71 -23.04
C LEU A 695 23.65 4.31 -22.48
N ASN A 696 22.40 4.04 -22.10
CA ASN A 696 22.00 2.69 -21.68
C ASN A 696 22.28 1.65 -22.79
N THR A 697 21.88 1.90 -24.04
CA THR A 697 22.15 1.00 -25.17
C THR A 697 23.65 0.75 -25.40
N GLU A 698 24.49 1.79 -25.29
CA GLU A 698 25.95 1.63 -25.38
C GLU A 698 26.49 0.77 -24.23
N LEU A 699 25.99 0.93 -23.00
CA LEU A 699 26.38 0.14 -21.85
C LEU A 699 25.88 -1.32 -21.92
N ASP A 700 24.65 -1.54 -22.40
CA ASP A 700 24.08 -2.88 -22.62
C ASP A 700 24.84 -3.67 -23.69
N SER A 701 25.37 -2.99 -24.71
CA SER A 701 26.19 -3.60 -25.77
C SER A 701 27.55 -4.14 -25.29
N LEU A 702 27.93 -3.91 -24.03
CA LEU A 702 29.22 -4.33 -23.48
C LEU A 702 29.25 -5.80 -23.04
N ASP A 703 28.11 -6.48 -22.89
CA ASP A 703 28.00 -7.92 -22.66
C ASP A 703 28.97 -8.47 -21.59
N GLY A 704 29.00 -7.81 -20.43
CA GLY A 704 29.86 -8.17 -19.29
C GLY A 704 31.35 -7.79 -19.42
N ASN A 705 31.76 -7.09 -20.47
CA ASN A 705 33.11 -6.57 -20.63
C ASN A 705 33.32 -5.24 -19.86
N ASP A 706 34.57 -4.98 -19.47
CA ASP A 706 35.00 -3.70 -18.91
C ASP A 706 34.79 -2.54 -19.91
N LEU A 707 34.44 -1.36 -19.39
CA LEU A 707 34.25 -0.11 -20.12
C LEU A 707 35.55 0.27 -20.86
N ARG A 708 35.44 0.54 -22.16
CA ARG A 708 36.60 0.90 -22.99
C ARG A 708 37.10 2.33 -22.78
N MET A 709 36.37 3.15 -22.03
CA MET A 709 36.68 4.53 -21.67
C MET A 709 35.84 4.96 -20.45
N PRO A 710 36.17 6.07 -19.77
CA PRO A 710 35.41 6.57 -18.62
C PRO A 710 33.92 6.78 -18.94
N LEU A 711 33.04 6.56 -17.95
CA LEU A 711 31.59 6.70 -18.11
C LEU A 711 31.17 8.07 -18.67
N HIS A 712 31.85 9.15 -18.26
CA HIS A 712 31.62 10.50 -18.80
C HIS A 712 31.90 10.59 -20.30
N ASP A 713 32.93 9.91 -20.82
CA ASP A 713 33.26 9.93 -22.25
C ASP A 713 32.24 9.12 -23.08
N ILE A 714 31.70 8.03 -22.52
CA ILE A 714 30.58 7.27 -23.12
C ILE A 714 29.34 8.17 -23.17
N HIS A 715 28.96 8.78 -22.05
CA HIS A 715 27.82 9.71 -21.98
C HIS A 715 27.97 10.91 -22.92
N LYS A 716 29.19 11.46 -23.03
CA LYS A 716 29.51 12.54 -23.97
C LYS A 716 29.30 12.09 -25.42
N LYS A 717 29.74 10.90 -25.81
CA LYS A 717 29.51 10.35 -27.16
C LYS A 717 28.03 10.12 -27.45
N ALA A 718 27.30 9.54 -26.50
CA ALA A 718 25.86 9.38 -26.60
C ALA A 718 25.16 10.73 -26.82
N ARG A 719 25.55 11.78 -26.08
CA ARG A 719 25.06 13.17 -26.27
C ARG A 719 25.43 13.77 -27.63
N GLU A 720 26.69 13.65 -28.05
CA GLU A 720 27.16 14.14 -29.36
C GLU A 720 26.41 13.48 -30.52
N ALA A 721 26.13 12.17 -30.41
CA ALA A 721 25.35 11.43 -31.39
C ALA A 721 23.85 11.81 -31.38
N THR A 722 23.25 12.05 -30.20
CA THR A 722 21.88 12.60 -30.09
C THR A 722 21.76 13.97 -30.76
N LEU A 723 22.73 14.86 -30.54
CA LEU A 723 22.77 16.19 -31.18
C LEU A 723 22.97 16.11 -32.70
N ALA A 724 23.70 15.11 -33.19
CA ALA A 724 23.88 14.86 -34.63
C ALA A 724 22.61 14.32 -35.33
N GLU A 725 21.62 13.88 -34.56
CA GLU A 725 20.30 13.41 -35.04
C GLU A 725 19.20 14.48 -34.83
N ASP A 726 19.59 15.75 -34.67
CA ASP A 726 18.73 16.92 -34.39
C ASP A 726 17.85 16.78 -33.12
N GLN A 727 18.19 15.85 -32.22
CA GLN A 727 17.50 15.63 -30.95
C GLN A 727 18.19 16.40 -29.81
N GLN A 728 17.40 16.90 -28.86
CA GLN A 728 17.93 17.63 -27.70
C GLN A 728 18.13 16.69 -26.49
N PRO A 729 19.28 16.77 -25.80
CA PRO A 729 19.44 16.19 -24.47
C PRO A 729 18.45 16.80 -23.46
N SER A 730 18.15 16.06 -22.39
CA SER A 730 17.31 16.58 -21.30
C SER A 730 18.15 17.33 -20.26
N ALA A 731 17.48 18.13 -19.43
CA ALA A 731 18.06 18.78 -18.27
C ALA A 731 18.84 17.81 -17.36
N LEU A 732 18.35 16.58 -17.15
CA LEU A 732 19.08 15.55 -16.40
C LEU A 732 20.38 15.14 -17.13
N SER A 733 20.34 14.96 -18.46
CA SER A 733 21.55 14.67 -19.23
C SER A 733 22.54 15.84 -19.21
N ASP A 734 22.07 17.09 -19.18
CA ASP A 734 22.93 18.28 -19.06
C ASP A 734 23.61 18.33 -17.69
N LEU A 735 22.86 18.06 -16.62
CA LEU A 735 23.40 17.93 -15.27
C LEU A 735 24.50 16.86 -15.21
N LEU A 736 24.24 15.65 -15.68
CA LEU A 736 25.22 14.56 -15.68
C LEU A 736 26.47 14.91 -16.51
N PHE A 737 26.31 15.65 -17.60
CA PHE A 737 27.43 16.13 -18.40
C PHE A 737 28.29 17.14 -17.64
N GLN A 738 27.69 18.09 -16.90
CA GLN A 738 28.47 19.01 -16.05
C GLN A 738 29.10 18.29 -14.85
N VAL A 739 28.40 17.33 -14.23
CA VAL A 739 28.94 16.48 -13.15
C VAL A 739 30.21 15.79 -13.62
N GLY A 740 30.20 15.14 -14.79
CA GLY A 740 31.39 14.45 -15.32
C GLY A 740 32.55 15.40 -15.69
N ARG A 741 32.28 16.68 -15.98
CA ARG A 741 33.30 17.73 -16.19
C ARG A 741 33.89 18.28 -14.89
N ILE A 742 33.12 18.28 -13.80
CA ILE A 742 33.51 18.81 -12.48
C ILE A 742 34.15 17.72 -11.60
N ALA A 743 33.73 16.47 -11.77
CA ALA A 743 34.22 15.32 -11.02
C ALA A 743 35.75 15.19 -11.14
N THR A 744 36.44 15.34 -10.01
CA THR A 744 37.89 15.22 -9.96
C THR A 744 38.27 13.76 -9.83
N HIS A 745 39.03 13.22 -10.79
CA HIS A 745 39.43 11.81 -10.76
C HIS A 745 40.35 11.50 -9.59
N HIS A 746 39.99 10.47 -8.82
CA HIS A 746 40.74 9.93 -7.70
C HIS A 746 40.89 8.42 -7.87
N ARG A 747 42.03 7.88 -7.44
CA ARG A 747 42.19 6.42 -7.35
C ARG A 747 41.36 5.91 -6.16
N PRO A 748 40.54 4.85 -6.31
CA PRO A 748 39.83 4.24 -5.18
C PRO A 748 40.79 3.83 -4.06
N SER A 749 40.39 4.09 -2.82
CA SER A 749 41.02 3.54 -1.62
C SER A 749 40.76 2.03 -1.48
N ALA A 750 41.46 1.35 -0.58
CA ALA A 750 41.30 -0.10 -0.39
C ALA A 750 39.86 -0.52 0.00
N ALA A 751 39.16 0.31 0.79
CA ALA A 751 37.77 0.10 1.16
C ALA A 751 36.81 0.35 -0.02
N GLU A 752 37.10 1.36 -0.85
CA GLU A 752 36.33 1.62 -2.07
C GLU A 752 36.54 0.51 -3.11
N GLU A 753 37.77 -0.01 -3.28
CA GLU A 753 38.04 -1.18 -4.13
C GLU A 753 37.30 -2.45 -3.66
N GLU A 754 37.05 -2.60 -2.35
CA GLU A 754 36.28 -3.72 -1.80
C GLU A 754 34.79 -3.60 -2.15
N LEU A 755 34.20 -2.42 -1.96
CA LEU A 755 32.81 -2.16 -2.35
C LEU A 755 32.59 -2.34 -3.86
N LEU A 756 33.55 -1.87 -4.69
CA LEU A 756 33.50 -2.04 -6.15
C LEU A 756 33.67 -3.51 -6.61
N ARG A 757 34.22 -4.41 -5.77
CA ARG A 757 34.20 -5.86 -6.03
C ARG A 757 32.81 -6.47 -5.82
N ASP A 758 32.04 -5.92 -4.89
CA ASP A 758 30.64 -6.30 -4.61
C ASP A 758 29.61 -5.58 -5.52
N ILE A 759 30.07 -4.80 -6.51
CA ILE A 759 29.23 -3.95 -7.38
C ILE A 759 28.48 -2.87 -6.57
N VAL A 760 29.05 -2.42 -5.44
CA VAL A 760 28.56 -1.28 -4.66
C VAL A 760 29.44 -0.07 -4.96
N VAL A 761 28.83 1.04 -5.38
CA VAL A 761 29.53 2.29 -5.71
C VAL A 761 29.71 3.12 -4.43
N PRO A 762 30.95 3.38 -3.99
CA PRO A 762 31.20 4.18 -2.81
C PRO A 762 31.09 5.68 -3.14
N PHE A 763 30.28 6.42 -2.38
CA PHE A 763 30.12 7.87 -2.54
C PHE A 763 30.58 8.66 -1.30
N ASN A 764 31.02 9.89 -1.49
CA ASN A 764 31.55 10.75 -0.44
C ASN A 764 31.18 12.25 -0.62
N GLU A 765 31.67 13.12 0.26
CA GLU A 765 31.44 14.57 0.22
C GLU A 765 31.88 15.27 -1.09
N GLN A 766 32.83 14.71 -1.84
CA GLN A 766 33.22 15.25 -3.14
C GLN A 766 32.11 15.06 -4.20
N ASP A 767 31.34 13.97 -4.12
CA ASP A 767 30.29 13.65 -5.08
C ASP A 767 29.06 14.56 -4.90
N THR A 768 28.66 14.82 -3.66
CA THR A 768 27.59 15.80 -3.35
C THR A 768 28.02 17.22 -3.67
N LYS A 769 29.29 17.56 -3.45
CA LYS A 769 29.85 18.85 -3.87
C LYS A 769 29.84 19.00 -5.40
N ALA A 770 30.25 17.98 -6.15
CA ALA A 770 30.24 18.00 -7.62
C ALA A 770 28.81 18.14 -8.16
N LEU A 771 27.83 17.41 -7.60
CA LEU A 771 26.41 17.59 -7.94
C LEU A 771 25.91 19.01 -7.65
N LYS A 772 26.21 19.57 -6.48
CA LYS A 772 25.82 20.92 -6.11
C LYS A 772 26.42 21.95 -7.07
N GLU A 773 27.72 21.84 -7.36
CA GLU A 773 28.44 22.73 -8.25
C GLU A 773 27.93 22.61 -9.69
N ALA A 774 27.60 21.40 -10.16
CA ALA A 774 26.96 21.18 -11.45
C ALA A 774 25.58 21.85 -11.53
N ILE A 775 24.72 21.68 -10.53
CA ILE A 775 23.39 22.35 -10.51
C ILE A 775 23.55 23.87 -10.48
N ASP A 776 24.43 24.39 -9.61
CA ASP A 776 24.65 25.82 -9.44
C ASP A 776 25.37 26.48 -10.63
N SER A 777 26.01 25.72 -11.53
CA SER A 777 26.75 26.23 -12.70
C SER A 777 26.11 25.88 -14.06
N THR A 778 25.11 25.00 -14.11
CA THR A 778 24.39 24.68 -15.34
C THR A 778 23.53 25.87 -15.78
N GLU A 779 23.65 26.28 -17.04
CA GLU A 779 22.72 27.20 -17.69
C GLU A 779 21.51 26.37 -18.17
N TRP A 780 20.40 26.46 -17.45
CA TRP A 780 19.22 25.62 -17.71
C TRP A 780 18.36 26.20 -18.84
N SER A 781 18.06 25.39 -19.85
CA SER A 781 17.11 25.74 -20.92
C SER A 781 15.67 25.87 -20.42
N ASP A 782 15.33 25.20 -19.32
CA ASP A 782 14.03 25.30 -18.65
C ASP A 782 14.15 26.17 -17.36
N PRO A 783 13.46 27.33 -17.30
CA PRO A 783 13.41 28.17 -16.10
C PRO A 783 12.86 27.47 -14.85
N GLY A 784 12.20 26.32 -15.00
CA GLY A 784 11.78 25.44 -13.92
C GLY A 784 12.92 24.84 -13.09
N PHE A 785 14.15 24.82 -13.61
CA PHE A 785 15.34 24.29 -12.92
C PHE A 785 16.40 25.34 -12.57
N ASP A 786 16.29 26.58 -13.08
CA ASP A 786 17.24 27.67 -12.81
C ASP A 786 17.10 28.26 -11.39
N TYR A 787 17.56 27.47 -10.42
CA TYR A 787 17.60 27.84 -9.01
C TYR A 787 18.90 27.33 -8.38
N LYS A 788 19.55 28.16 -7.55
CA LYS A 788 20.69 27.71 -6.74
C LYS A 788 20.20 26.76 -5.64
N VAL A 789 20.94 25.68 -5.41
CA VAL A 789 20.62 24.64 -4.42
C VAL A 789 20.42 25.24 -3.03
N THR A 790 21.23 26.23 -2.67
CA THR A 790 21.12 26.94 -1.39
C THR A 790 19.80 27.69 -1.23
N ASP A 791 19.33 28.32 -2.31
CA ASP A 791 18.23 29.28 -2.23
C ASP A 791 16.90 28.54 -2.15
N VAL A 792 16.73 27.46 -2.93
CA VAL A 792 15.60 26.53 -2.80
C VAL A 792 15.55 25.92 -1.40
N TYR A 793 16.70 25.46 -0.88
CA TYR A 793 16.74 24.83 0.44
C TYR A 793 16.40 25.81 1.57
N GLN A 794 16.93 27.05 1.55
CA GLN A 794 16.56 28.05 2.57
C GLN A 794 15.10 28.50 2.43
N ALA A 795 14.59 28.64 1.19
CA ALA A 795 13.18 28.96 0.93
C ALA A 795 12.27 27.89 1.54
N PHE A 796 12.54 26.62 1.22
CA PHE A 796 11.82 25.47 1.74
C PHE A 796 11.91 25.41 3.25
N LYS A 797 13.11 25.42 3.83
CA LYS A 797 13.32 25.38 5.29
C LYS A 797 12.63 26.52 6.04
N GLY A 798 12.60 27.72 5.48
CA GLY A 798 11.97 28.89 6.10
C GLY A 798 10.45 28.90 6.02
N LYS A 799 9.85 28.24 5.00
CA LYS A 799 8.40 28.07 4.82
C LYS A 799 7.86 26.78 5.45
N ARG A 800 8.68 25.74 5.58
CA ARG A 800 8.33 24.47 6.21
C ARG A 800 8.05 24.69 7.70
N GLY A 801 6.91 24.18 8.17
CA GLY A 801 6.53 24.20 9.57
C GLY A 801 7.44 23.33 10.45
N THR A 802 7.14 23.29 11.75
CA THR A 802 7.90 22.51 12.74
C THR A 802 7.55 21.02 12.77
N ASP A 803 6.44 20.66 12.12
CA ASP A 803 5.59 19.51 12.50
C ASP A 803 6.04 18.18 11.86
N ASP A 804 7.01 18.23 10.95
CA ASP A 804 7.55 17.04 10.28
C ASP A 804 8.22 16.06 11.25
N MET A 805 7.87 14.79 11.13
CA MET A 805 8.58 13.70 11.81
C MET A 805 9.94 13.43 11.14
N PRO A 806 10.94 12.91 11.89
CA PRO A 806 10.93 12.65 13.34
C PRO A 806 11.16 13.89 14.22
N LEU A 807 10.72 13.80 15.47
CA LEU A 807 11.28 14.57 16.59
C LEU A 807 12.69 14.05 16.96
N MET A 808 13.50 14.85 17.67
CA MET A 808 14.83 14.38 18.11
C MET A 808 14.75 13.10 18.95
N SER A 809 13.74 12.96 19.81
CA SER A 809 13.49 11.79 20.65
C SER A 809 13.11 10.52 19.87
N GLN A 810 12.65 10.66 18.62
CA GLN A 810 12.25 9.53 17.76
C GLN A 810 13.34 9.13 16.77
N LEU A 811 14.32 10.01 16.50
CA LEU A 811 15.32 9.82 15.44
C LEU A 811 16.06 8.48 15.57
N ARG A 812 16.60 8.17 16.76
CA ARG A 812 17.30 6.91 17.04
C ARG A 812 16.43 5.69 16.75
N LYS A 813 15.19 5.67 17.24
CA LYS A 813 14.21 4.58 17.02
C LYS A 813 13.91 4.38 15.53
N PHE A 814 13.73 5.46 14.78
CA PHE A 814 13.43 5.37 13.35
C PHE A 814 14.66 4.98 12.54
N HIS A 815 15.86 5.46 12.89
CA HIS A 815 17.11 5.08 12.25
C HIS A 815 17.38 3.58 12.39
N VAL A 816 17.30 3.03 13.60
CA VAL A 816 17.43 1.58 13.85
C VAL A 816 16.42 0.77 13.04
N ARG A 817 15.16 1.22 12.97
CA ARG A 817 14.11 0.56 12.16
C ARG A 817 14.43 0.59 10.66
N ALA A 818 14.90 1.71 10.12
CA ALA A 818 15.28 1.82 8.71
C ALA A 818 16.48 0.94 8.35
N VAL A 819 17.54 0.94 9.16
CA VAL A 819 18.72 0.08 8.91
C VAL A 819 18.33 -1.39 8.95
N LYS A 820 17.55 -1.81 9.96
CA LYS A 820 17.03 -3.19 10.00
C LYS A 820 16.15 -3.49 8.79
N GLN A 821 15.27 -2.57 8.38
CA GLN A 821 14.42 -2.76 7.21
C GLN A 821 15.23 -2.88 5.91
N ALA A 822 16.31 -2.10 5.74
CA ALA A 822 17.22 -2.26 4.62
C ALA A 822 17.84 -3.67 4.60
N LEU A 823 18.39 -4.13 5.73
CA LEU A 823 18.92 -5.49 5.90
C LEU A 823 17.88 -6.61 5.66
N ARG A 824 16.58 -6.37 5.93
CA ARG A 824 15.50 -7.31 5.56
C ARG A 824 15.35 -7.38 4.04
N ILE A 825 15.27 -6.25 3.36
CA ILE A 825 15.15 -6.20 1.90
C ILE A 825 16.37 -6.83 1.24
N GLU A 826 17.59 -6.59 1.75
CA GLU A 826 18.84 -7.24 1.29
C GLU A 826 18.86 -8.76 1.53
N SER A 827 18.12 -9.24 2.52
CA SER A 827 18.06 -10.68 2.86
C SER A 827 16.88 -11.41 2.21
N CYS A 828 15.88 -10.67 1.70
CA CYS A 828 14.80 -11.19 0.86
C CYS A 828 15.13 -11.13 -0.63
N SER A 829 15.84 -10.09 -1.08
CA SER A 829 16.34 -10.02 -2.45
C SER A 829 17.46 -11.04 -2.64
N ALA A 830 17.28 -11.95 -3.59
CA ALA A 830 18.39 -12.74 -4.12
C ALA A 830 19.32 -11.77 -4.85
N LEU A 831 20.32 -11.24 -4.15
CA LEU A 831 21.31 -10.29 -4.64
C LEU A 831 22.11 -10.88 -5.83
N ARG A 832 21.56 -10.71 -7.04
CA ARG A 832 22.26 -10.86 -8.31
C ARG A 832 21.61 -10.17 -9.51
N ASN A 833 20.29 -9.97 -9.52
CA ASN A 833 19.59 -9.25 -10.60
C ASN A 833 18.57 -8.26 -10.02
N ARG A 834 18.86 -6.96 -10.15
CA ARG A 834 17.84 -5.92 -10.25
C ARG A 834 17.78 -5.55 -11.74
N PRO A 835 16.75 -5.95 -12.52
CA PRO A 835 16.37 -5.16 -13.68
C PRO A 835 15.91 -3.77 -13.20
N ALA A 836 15.95 -2.76 -14.07
CA ALA A 836 15.64 -1.38 -13.69
C ALA A 836 14.31 -1.28 -12.92
N PHE A 837 14.30 -0.56 -11.79
CA PHE A 837 13.05 -0.31 -11.07
C PHE A 837 12.37 0.93 -11.67
N GLY A 838 11.36 0.68 -12.50
CA GLY A 838 10.23 1.59 -12.66
C GLY A 838 9.06 1.13 -11.79
N ASN A 839 8.60 1.98 -10.88
CA ASN A 839 7.25 2.04 -10.27
C ASN A 839 7.19 3.20 -9.27
#